data_AF-A0A354FRF7-F1
#
_entry.id   AF-A0A354FRF7-F1
#
_cell.length_a   1.000
_cell.length_b   1.000
_cell.length_c   1.000
_cell.angle_alpha   90.00
_cell.angle_beta   90.00
_cell.angle_gamma   90.00
#
_symmetry.space_group_name_H-M   'P 1'
#
loop_
_entity.id
_entity.type
_entity.pdbx_description
1 polymer ?
#
loop_
_entity_poly.entity_id
_entity_poly.type
_entity_poly.pdbx_seq_one_letter_code
_entity_poly.pdbx_strand_id
1 'polypeptide(L)'
;MLSRFLLIFQILWLGIPSVSAIEIRIATYNVLTGIGNTGANGREELEAVIARINPDVLALQEVTGNDLKGPLNQLAERMDYRFVFAPVTALDTGSRVVILSKFPFSENSSKSIISPPGANDMTRAAAAVIVDVPGTENDPTIVTAHLKCCFDQDDPFRRAVEMLRIRKYLEEQGLDKDDNIFVLGDFNLLGNDIVFESLPPGLPQSYRLGNDIEYDVKYFADPTNYFTSLDLVNPGFRQQDGVTTDTYRGSNTILDYILVSNSIARRTPATEVYNSALDTSNSGLSKEGSPLPRGTSDKASDHYPVFGDFELDEGLQLDLTIAQSILDESSPASLVTVTLAEPATSPVQVSLESNDPSEATITQKILTIPANSTQATTSLQPRNDKVNDGDQTIEIIASAAGFIGSVASVKIRNSDSSFYSFLDPTTPIIEDFEGFEGNQSLAAWSDGGLAWIGSDDGSSVLIGARSYQNALGILTPSEALFQTTFRNDSELPIPAIKIEFEAQHWRRFTNGSKDRLQMSLIKDGNQIAIPNLIFQPSTTGQNGKLFPPTTELKSAYFRNLHLASGDEFVLQIKIIPGTPSGSTSSDVFINEFHYDNSGNDVGEFIEVVVGPAFLGATPSIQLYNGNNGRSYGSRISLDEFTPGPSNTPGLPTLYFKEISGIQNGAPDGLALAIDGVVREFLSYEGTFTAVDGIAAGMTSNPVGVAQGPSTPVGQQSISRTGSGKIAEDFEWQIQPGNHTPGEINIGQSFGASPEPQGIGIDNLIITPLKDQDGDLIPDQEELENGTNPTLADSDQDGQDDYFETFLTETNPLSASSTFQPDISVGQGIVQVTFPSLLKRFYEVETSVDLETWITAPGLTGTGKDMTFSLSEKNSKFFRISISLLE
;
A
#
# COMPACT_ATOMS: atom_id res chain seq x y z
N MET A 1 -57.41 38.71 47.45
CA MET A 1 -56.68 39.49 48.49
C MET A 1 -55.99 38.50 49.40
N LEU A 2 -54.70 38.76 49.70
CA LEU A 2 -53.73 37.93 50.44
C LEU A 2 -53.33 36.62 49.73
N SER A 3 -52.07 36.21 49.59
CA SER A 3 -50.78 36.64 50.12
C SER A 3 -49.70 35.92 49.28
N ARG A 4 -48.63 36.59 48.81
CA ARG A 4 -47.33 35.93 48.53
C ARG A 4 -46.18 36.90 48.78
N PHE A 5 -45.27 36.40 49.61
CA PHE A 5 -44.09 37.02 50.19
C PHE A 5 -43.00 37.31 49.15
N LEU A 6 -42.29 38.43 49.39
CA LEU A 6 -40.94 38.69 48.88
C LEU A 6 -39.96 37.60 49.34
N LEU A 7 -39.07 37.18 48.44
CA LEU A 7 -37.70 36.84 48.79
C LEU A 7 -36.78 37.36 47.68
N ILE A 8 -36.10 38.46 47.98
CA ILE A 8 -35.00 39.01 47.18
C ILE A 8 -33.74 38.27 47.63
N PHE A 9 -33.13 37.48 46.75
CA PHE A 9 -31.74 37.06 46.90
C PHE A 9 -30.90 37.89 45.93
N GLN A 10 -30.27 38.95 46.46
CA GLN A 10 -29.08 39.52 45.85
C GLN A 10 -27.93 38.56 46.14
N ILE A 11 -27.50 37.79 45.14
CA ILE A 11 -26.19 37.16 45.15
C ILE A 11 -25.23 38.23 44.62
N LEU A 12 -24.40 38.78 45.51
CA LEU A 12 -23.15 39.43 45.09
C LEU A 12 -22.28 38.34 44.45
N TRP A 13 -22.20 38.36 43.13
CA TRP A 13 -21.19 37.61 42.39
C TRP A 13 -19.88 38.39 42.52
N LEU A 14 -19.13 38.10 43.58
CA LEU A 14 -17.68 38.37 43.58
C LEU A 14 -17.12 37.43 42.52
N GLY A 15 -16.63 37.99 41.41
CA GLY A 15 -16.03 37.23 40.30
C GLY A 15 -14.90 36.35 40.81
N ILE A 16 -15.21 35.07 40.98
CA ILE A 16 -14.21 34.01 40.94
C ILE A 16 -14.02 33.77 39.42
N PRO A 17 -12.82 33.94 38.86
CA PRO A 17 -12.59 33.60 37.46
C PRO A 17 -13.06 32.15 37.23
N SER A 18 -13.79 31.95 36.13
CA SER A 18 -14.20 30.62 35.66
C SER A 18 -12.97 29.72 35.62
N VAL A 19 -12.99 28.57 36.31
CA VAL A 19 -11.85 27.64 36.34
C VAL A 19 -11.82 26.75 35.07
N SER A 20 -12.91 26.73 34.30
CA SER A 20 -13.02 26.03 33.01
C SER A 20 -13.32 27.02 31.88
N ALA A 21 -12.58 26.92 30.77
CA ALA A 21 -12.93 27.58 29.52
C ALA A 21 -14.29 27.07 28.98
N ILE A 22 -14.96 27.90 28.18
CA ILE A 22 -16.19 27.51 27.48
C ILE A 22 -15.81 26.80 26.17
N GLU A 23 -16.13 25.50 26.08
CA GLU A 23 -15.94 24.70 24.87
C GLU A 23 -17.09 24.91 23.88
N ILE A 24 -16.76 24.95 22.59
CA ILE A 24 -17.74 24.92 21.48
C ILE A 24 -17.33 23.89 20.43
N ARG A 25 -18.30 23.12 19.94
CA ARG A 25 -18.09 22.22 18.80
C ARG A 25 -18.44 22.90 17.47
N ILE A 26 -17.48 22.97 16.55
CA ILE A 26 -17.67 23.58 15.22
C ILE A 26 -17.38 22.54 14.14
N ALA A 27 -18.25 22.48 13.13
CA ALA A 27 -18.07 21.60 11.97
C ALA A 27 -18.30 22.31 10.65
N THR A 28 -17.60 21.84 9.60
CA THR A 28 -17.85 22.20 8.20
C THR A 28 -18.21 20.96 7.38
N TYR A 29 -19.15 21.10 6.45
CA TYR A 29 -19.56 19.99 5.61
C TYR A 29 -20.06 20.43 4.22
N ASN A 30 -19.35 20.03 3.16
CA ASN A 30 -19.87 20.10 1.80
C ASN A 30 -20.93 19.00 1.56
N VAL A 31 -22.15 19.38 1.18
CA VAL A 31 -23.29 18.46 0.97
C VAL A 31 -23.50 18.03 -0.50
N LEU A 32 -22.51 18.20 -1.36
CA LEU A 32 -22.39 17.72 -2.75
C LEU A 32 -23.50 18.16 -3.74
N THR A 33 -24.74 17.75 -3.53
CA THR A 33 -25.87 18.06 -4.43
C THR A 33 -27.00 18.84 -3.74
N GLY A 34 -26.70 19.42 -2.58
CA GLY A 34 -27.67 20.09 -1.73
C GLY A 34 -28.26 19.20 -0.67
N ILE A 35 -29.09 19.80 0.19
CA ILE A 35 -29.67 19.13 1.35
C ILE A 35 -30.76 18.16 0.92
N GLY A 36 -31.62 18.57 -0.02
CA GLY A 36 -32.71 17.75 -0.55
C GLY A 36 -33.92 17.66 0.39
N ASN A 37 -35.10 17.35 -0.19
CA ASN A 37 -36.31 17.15 0.62
C ASN A 37 -36.18 15.91 1.52
N THR A 38 -36.95 15.87 2.61
CA THR A 38 -37.11 14.65 3.42
C THR A 38 -37.47 13.45 2.53
N GLY A 39 -36.71 12.36 2.65
CA GLY A 39 -36.86 11.14 1.84
C GLY A 39 -36.12 11.13 0.49
N ALA A 40 -35.38 12.20 0.15
CA ALA A 40 -34.43 12.16 -0.96
C ALA A 40 -33.23 11.25 -0.62
N ASN A 41 -32.62 10.65 -1.63
CA ASN A 41 -31.41 9.84 -1.46
C ASN A 41 -30.31 10.66 -0.76
N GLY A 42 -29.62 10.08 0.22
CA GLY A 42 -28.54 10.73 0.97
C GLY A 42 -29.00 11.67 2.09
N ARG A 43 -30.29 12.07 2.11
CA ARG A 43 -30.83 13.00 3.12
C ARG A 43 -30.75 12.44 4.54
N GLU A 44 -31.15 11.18 4.73
CA GLU A 44 -31.15 10.54 6.05
C GLU A 44 -29.73 10.29 6.53
N GLU A 45 -28.83 9.91 5.61
CA GLU A 45 -27.42 9.72 5.91
C GLU A 45 -26.72 11.04 6.29
N LEU A 46 -26.99 12.13 5.58
CA LEU A 46 -26.52 13.48 5.94
C LEU A 46 -27.00 13.88 7.34
N GLU A 47 -28.29 13.70 7.65
CA GLU A 47 -28.83 13.97 8.99
C GLU A 47 -28.19 13.09 10.06
N ALA A 48 -27.94 11.81 9.77
CA ALA A 48 -27.30 10.88 10.70
C ALA A 48 -25.85 11.28 10.99
N VAL A 49 -25.08 11.69 9.98
CA VAL A 49 -23.71 12.19 10.14
C VAL A 49 -23.68 13.46 10.99
N ILE A 50 -24.54 14.44 10.70
CA ILE A 50 -24.64 15.68 11.48
C ILE A 50 -25.05 15.38 12.92
N ALA A 51 -26.05 14.50 13.13
CA ALA A 51 -26.50 14.12 14.46
C ALA A 51 -25.44 13.36 15.26
N ARG A 52 -24.61 12.54 14.59
CA ARG A 52 -23.49 11.81 15.20
C ARG A 52 -22.40 12.75 15.69
N ILE A 53 -22.08 13.79 14.93
CA ILE A 53 -21.10 14.83 15.31
C ILE A 53 -21.70 15.79 16.34
N ASN A 54 -22.98 16.12 16.19
CA ASN A 54 -23.75 17.07 17.00
C ASN A 54 -23.09 18.45 17.21
N PRO A 55 -22.64 19.15 16.15
CA PRO A 55 -21.92 20.41 16.31
C PRO A 55 -22.82 21.53 16.82
N ASP A 56 -22.26 22.48 17.58
CA ASP A 56 -22.99 23.66 18.06
C ASP A 56 -23.10 24.73 16.98
N VAL A 57 -22.07 24.84 16.15
CA VAL A 57 -22.08 25.61 14.90
C VAL A 57 -21.73 24.70 13.72
N LEU A 58 -22.59 24.71 12.71
CA LEU A 58 -22.44 23.95 11.48
C LEU A 58 -22.37 24.88 10.29
N ALA A 59 -21.29 24.81 9.53
CA ALA A 59 -21.20 25.43 8.22
C ALA A 59 -21.43 24.42 7.11
N LEU A 60 -22.34 24.74 6.19
CA LEU A 60 -22.63 23.90 5.02
C LEU A 60 -22.18 24.58 3.74
N GLN A 61 -21.60 23.81 2.83
CA GLN A 61 -21.32 24.20 1.45
C GLN A 61 -22.20 23.39 0.50
N GLU A 62 -22.36 23.86 -0.74
CA GLU A 62 -23.22 23.23 -1.75
C GLU A 62 -24.72 23.21 -1.44
N VAL A 63 -25.17 24.12 -0.57
CA VAL A 63 -26.60 24.34 -0.36
C VAL A 63 -27.20 25.00 -1.58
N THR A 64 -28.22 24.37 -2.17
CA THR A 64 -28.81 24.84 -3.42
C THR A 64 -29.89 25.90 -3.18
N GLY A 65 -30.24 26.66 -4.21
CA GLY A 65 -31.36 27.61 -4.16
C GLY A 65 -32.72 26.97 -3.85
N ASN A 66 -32.88 25.66 -4.08
CA ASN A 66 -34.09 24.93 -3.71
C ASN A 66 -34.13 24.58 -2.22
N ASP A 67 -32.97 24.37 -1.59
CA ASP A 67 -32.89 24.03 -0.17
C ASP A 67 -33.35 25.18 0.73
N LEU A 68 -33.15 26.43 0.28
CA LEU A 68 -33.64 27.63 0.96
C LEU A 68 -35.18 27.74 0.99
N LYS A 69 -35.89 26.90 0.22
CA LYS A 69 -37.36 26.90 0.14
C LYS A 69 -37.99 25.79 0.99
N GLY A 70 -37.33 25.35 2.05
CA GLY A 70 -37.89 24.38 3.00
C GLY A 70 -36.88 23.40 3.56
N PRO A 71 -36.14 22.64 2.72
CA PRO A 71 -35.19 21.62 3.19
C PRO A 71 -34.22 22.08 4.28
N LEU A 72 -33.60 23.26 4.11
CA LEU A 72 -32.67 23.81 5.09
C LEU A 72 -33.35 24.07 6.44
N ASN A 73 -34.56 24.65 6.44
CA ASN A 73 -35.30 24.90 7.68
C ASN A 73 -35.73 23.59 8.36
N GLN A 74 -36.06 22.56 7.58
CA GLN A 74 -36.38 21.23 8.13
C GLN A 74 -35.15 20.57 8.76
N LEU A 75 -33.97 20.69 8.12
CA LEU A 75 -32.71 20.22 8.71
C LEU A 75 -32.43 20.95 10.02
N ALA A 76 -32.51 22.29 9.99
CA ALA A 76 -32.25 23.14 11.15
C ALA A 76 -33.16 22.79 12.33
N GLU A 77 -34.48 22.65 12.09
CA GLU A 77 -35.46 22.28 13.12
C GLU A 77 -35.19 20.88 13.70
N ARG A 78 -34.84 19.89 12.86
CA ARG A 78 -34.54 18.53 13.31
C ARG A 78 -33.25 18.42 14.13
N MET A 79 -32.27 19.26 13.86
CA MET A 79 -30.97 19.28 14.54
C MET A 79 -30.89 20.34 15.65
N ASP A 80 -32.01 20.98 16.02
CA ASP A 80 -32.12 22.07 17.01
C ASP A 80 -31.24 23.31 16.72
N TYR A 81 -30.95 23.59 15.45
CA TYR A 81 -30.36 24.86 15.04
C TYR A 81 -31.44 25.94 14.95
N ARG A 82 -31.34 26.93 15.84
CA ARG A 82 -32.34 28.01 15.95
C ARG A 82 -31.97 29.26 15.17
N PHE A 83 -30.71 29.36 14.77
CA PHE A 83 -30.17 30.51 14.09
C PHE A 83 -29.51 30.04 12.80
N VAL A 84 -29.98 30.58 11.67
CA VAL A 84 -29.54 30.18 10.33
C VAL A 84 -29.26 31.44 9.53
N PHE A 85 -28.10 31.50 8.91
CA PHE A 85 -27.71 32.60 8.03
C PHE A 85 -27.16 32.07 6.70
N ALA A 86 -27.77 32.53 5.61
CA ALA A 86 -27.30 32.32 4.25
C ALA A 86 -26.98 33.68 3.62
N PRO A 87 -25.81 33.88 3.00
CA PRO A 87 -25.40 35.17 2.48
C PRO A 87 -26.20 35.51 1.21
N VAL A 88 -26.38 36.82 0.97
CA VAL A 88 -27.02 37.34 -0.24
C VAL A 88 -25.94 37.53 -1.31
N THR A 89 -26.18 36.97 -2.50
CA THR A 89 -25.27 37.10 -3.66
C THR A 89 -25.95 37.81 -4.83
N ALA A 90 -25.17 38.58 -5.60
CA ALA A 90 -25.62 39.18 -6.86
C ALA A 90 -25.68 38.16 -8.02
N LEU A 91 -24.92 37.06 -7.90
CA LEU A 91 -24.87 35.94 -8.84
C LEU A 91 -25.24 34.67 -8.07
N ASP A 92 -26.42 34.12 -8.35
CA ASP A 92 -26.81 32.81 -7.80
C ASP A 92 -26.09 31.72 -8.59
N THR A 93 -24.96 31.25 -8.06
CA THR A 93 -24.13 30.19 -8.66
C THR A 93 -24.78 28.81 -8.56
N GLY A 94 -26.00 28.70 -8.02
CA GLY A 94 -26.72 27.44 -7.80
C GLY A 94 -26.24 26.66 -6.57
N SER A 95 -25.08 27.01 -6.02
CA SER A 95 -24.43 26.43 -4.85
C SER A 95 -24.01 27.56 -3.90
N ARG A 96 -24.41 27.46 -2.63
CA ARG A 96 -24.28 28.51 -1.59
C ARG A 96 -23.68 27.94 -0.31
N VAL A 97 -23.23 28.84 0.56
CA VAL A 97 -22.84 28.51 1.93
C VAL A 97 -23.91 28.91 2.94
N VAL A 98 -23.94 28.23 4.09
CA VAL A 98 -24.87 28.53 5.20
C VAL A 98 -24.15 28.32 6.52
N ILE A 99 -24.41 29.18 7.51
CA ILE A 99 -24.04 28.95 8.92
C ILE A 99 -25.31 28.67 9.72
N LEU A 100 -25.32 27.56 10.44
CA LEU A 100 -26.34 27.16 11.41
C LEU A 100 -25.72 27.17 12.81
N SER A 101 -26.47 27.65 13.80
CA SER A 101 -26.01 27.73 15.19
C SER A 101 -27.14 27.41 16.17
N LYS A 102 -26.79 26.69 17.24
CA LYS A 102 -27.67 26.49 18.41
C LYS A 102 -27.74 27.77 19.27
N PHE A 103 -26.68 28.58 19.21
CA PHE A 103 -26.53 29.85 19.93
C PHE A 103 -26.90 31.06 19.05
N PRO A 104 -27.41 32.16 19.64
CA PRO A 104 -27.80 33.35 18.89
C PRO A 104 -26.64 33.98 18.12
N PHE A 105 -26.95 34.64 17.00
CA PHE A 105 -25.99 35.55 16.37
C PHE A 105 -26.05 36.92 17.04
N SER A 106 -24.90 37.51 17.33
CA SER A 106 -24.82 38.85 17.94
C SER A 106 -25.48 39.89 17.03
N GLU A 107 -26.03 40.95 17.61
CA GLU A 107 -26.84 41.92 16.88
C GLU A 107 -26.08 42.51 15.66
N ASN A 108 -26.69 42.47 14.48
CA ASN A 108 -26.12 42.97 13.21
C ASN A 108 -24.81 42.29 12.76
N SER A 109 -24.42 41.15 13.33
CA SER A 109 -23.18 40.44 13.00
C SER A 109 -23.23 39.64 11.71
N SER A 110 -24.41 39.23 11.25
CA SER A 110 -24.56 38.43 10.03
C SER A 110 -24.26 39.26 8.77
N LYS A 111 -23.14 38.97 8.09
CA LYS A 111 -22.67 39.70 6.91
C LYS A 111 -22.42 38.77 5.72
N SER A 112 -22.75 39.27 4.53
CA SER A 112 -22.35 38.65 3.26
C SER A 112 -21.06 39.31 2.79
N ILE A 113 -19.99 38.52 2.69
CA ILE A 113 -18.72 38.97 2.10
C ILE A 113 -18.85 38.77 0.60
N ILE A 114 -18.98 39.89 -0.12
CA ILE A 114 -19.28 39.94 -1.57
C ILE A 114 -18.37 40.96 -2.26
N SER A 115 -18.33 40.92 -3.59
CA SER A 115 -17.63 41.93 -4.36
C SER A 115 -18.18 43.34 -4.09
N PRO A 116 -17.32 44.37 -4.04
CA PRO A 116 -17.78 45.75 -3.83
C PRO A 116 -18.56 46.26 -5.06
N PRO A 117 -19.36 47.33 -4.89
CA PRO A 117 -20.10 47.94 -5.99
C PRO A 117 -19.21 48.25 -7.21
N GLY A 118 -19.61 47.76 -8.37
CA GLY A 118 -18.90 47.95 -9.62
C GLY A 118 -17.88 46.85 -9.96
N ALA A 119 -17.60 45.91 -9.07
CA ALA A 119 -16.91 44.68 -9.48
C ALA A 119 -17.83 43.83 -10.40
N ASN A 120 -17.21 43.11 -11.33
CA ASN A 120 -17.85 42.09 -12.17
C ASN A 120 -16.91 40.89 -12.28
N ASP A 121 -16.59 40.30 -11.14
CA ASP A 121 -15.53 39.30 -10.97
C ASP A 121 -16.05 37.91 -10.59
N MET A 122 -17.38 37.72 -10.66
CA MET A 122 -18.04 36.41 -10.58
C MET A 122 -17.63 35.57 -9.36
N THR A 123 -17.42 36.22 -8.21
CA THR A 123 -17.04 35.56 -6.97
C THR A 123 -18.25 34.96 -6.27
N ARG A 124 -18.03 33.83 -5.58
CA ARG A 124 -18.98 33.24 -4.64
C ARG A 124 -19.00 34.05 -3.35
N ALA A 125 -20.17 34.17 -2.73
CA ALA A 125 -20.33 34.91 -1.48
C ALA A 125 -19.92 34.04 -0.28
N ALA A 126 -19.11 34.59 0.63
CA ALA A 126 -18.87 33.99 1.93
C ALA A 126 -19.84 34.55 2.97
N ALA A 127 -20.11 33.78 4.03
CA ALA A 127 -20.96 34.17 5.14
C ALA A 127 -20.11 34.40 6.39
N ALA A 128 -20.37 35.49 7.10
CA ALA A 128 -19.75 35.79 8.39
C ALA A 128 -20.82 36.04 9.44
N VAL A 129 -20.62 35.52 10.66
CA VAL A 129 -21.44 35.80 11.85
C VAL A 129 -20.55 35.93 13.08
N ILE A 130 -21.05 36.59 14.11
CA ILE A 130 -20.51 36.47 15.48
C ILE A 130 -21.55 35.68 16.25
N VAL A 131 -21.14 34.61 16.92
CA VAL A 131 -22.04 33.73 17.69
C VAL A 131 -21.94 34.10 19.16
N ASP A 132 -23.04 34.51 19.77
CA ASP A 132 -23.16 34.86 21.19
C ASP A 132 -23.26 33.57 22.01
N VAL A 133 -22.10 33.11 22.51
CA VAL A 133 -21.95 31.84 23.25
C VAL A 133 -22.09 32.12 24.75
N PRO A 134 -23.11 31.58 25.44
CA PRO A 134 -23.34 31.91 26.84
C PRO A 134 -22.14 31.60 27.74
N GLY A 135 -21.62 32.64 28.39
CA GLY A 135 -20.55 32.51 29.39
C GLY A 135 -19.13 32.74 28.84
N THR A 136 -18.97 32.97 27.54
CA THR A 136 -17.68 33.38 26.96
C THR A 136 -17.38 34.85 27.24
N GLU A 137 -16.09 35.19 27.39
CA GLU A 137 -15.64 36.58 27.45
C GLU A 137 -15.49 37.18 26.05
N ASN A 138 -15.16 36.33 25.06
CA ASN A 138 -14.98 36.72 23.65
C ASN A 138 -15.79 35.81 22.72
N ASP A 139 -16.82 36.35 22.09
CA ASP A 139 -17.65 35.61 21.13
C ASP A 139 -16.86 35.25 19.85
N PRO A 140 -17.00 34.02 19.32
CA PRO A 140 -16.32 33.62 18.11
C PRO A 140 -16.89 34.28 16.86
N THR A 141 -15.99 34.83 16.03
CA THR A 141 -16.29 35.24 14.66
C THR A 141 -16.10 34.05 13.73
N ILE A 142 -17.17 33.67 13.03
CA ILE A 142 -17.20 32.49 12.17
C ILE A 142 -17.45 32.92 10.73
N VAL A 143 -16.51 32.57 9.84
CA VAL A 143 -16.62 32.76 8.40
C VAL A 143 -16.64 31.43 7.70
N THR A 144 -17.62 31.23 6.81
CA THR A 144 -17.64 30.07 5.91
C THR A 144 -17.56 30.46 4.43
N ALA A 145 -16.83 29.67 3.66
CA ALA A 145 -16.66 29.84 2.23
C ALA A 145 -16.80 28.53 1.47
N HIS A 146 -17.23 28.63 0.21
CA HIS A 146 -17.14 27.58 -0.78
C HIS A 146 -16.47 28.21 -1.99
N LEU A 147 -15.14 28.12 -2.07
CA LEU A 147 -14.37 28.85 -3.06
C LEU A 147 -14.57 28.27 -4.46
N LYS A 148 -14.20 29.03 -5.49
CA LYS A 148 -14.29 28.57 -6.88
C LYS A 148 -13.62 27.18 -7.06
N CYS A 149 -14.43 26.18 -7.45
CA CYS A 149 -13.99 24.82 -7.81
C CYS A 149 -13.06 24.80 -9.02
N CYS A 150 -12.66 23.58 -9.36
CA CYS A 150 -12.25 23.18 -10.70
C CYS A 150 -10.81 23.64 -11.05
N PHE A 151 -10.37 23.26 -12.26
CA PHE A 151 -8.98 23.31 -12.70
C PHE A 151 -8.76 24.19 -13.93
N ASP A 152 -9.72 25.07 -14.26
CA ASP A 152 -9.52 26.03 -15.35
C ASP A 152 -8.40 27.01 -14.98
N GLN A 153 -7.71 27.54 -15.98
CA GLN A 153 -6.51 28.37 -15.80
C GLN A 153 -6.76 29.63 -14.94
N ASP A 154 -7.99 30.15 -14.93
CA ASP A 154 -8.38 31.31 -14.11
C ASP A 154 -8.86 30.97 -12.69
N ASP A 155 -9.11 29.70 -12.39
CA ASP A 155 -9.71 29.29 -11.12
C ASP A 155 -8.84 29.63 -9.89
N PRO A 156 -7.50 29.40 -9.90
CA PRO A 156 -6.64 29.82 -8.79
C PRO A 156 -6.70 31.33 -8.52
N PHE A 157 -6.75 32.15 -9.58
CA PHE A 157 -6.86 33.60 -9.44
C PHE A 157 -8.16 34.00 -8.75
N ARG A 158 -9.27 33.35 -9.12
CA ARG A 158 -10.58 33.63 -8.51
C ARG A 158 -10.64 33.21 -7.04
N ARG A 159 -10.08 32.05 -6.69
CA ARG A 159 -9.93 31.60 -5.30
C ARG A 159 -9.10 32.59 -4.47
N ALA A 160 -8.00 33.10 -5.03
CA ALA A 160 -7.18 34.11 -4.36
C ALA A 160 -7.95 35.41 -4.08
N VAL A 161 -8.71 35.91 -5.05
CA VAL A 161 -9.56 37.11 -4.86
C VAL A 161 -10.61 36.89 -3.76
N GLU A 162 -11.26 35.73 -3.73
CA GLU A 162 -12.24 35.38 -2.70
C GLU A 162 -11.59 35.33 -1.29
N MET A 163 -10.42 34.71 -1.15
CA MET A 163 -9.67 34.66 0.11
C MET A 163 -9.22 36.05 0.59
N LEU A 164 -8.70 36.89 -0.32
CA LEU A 164 -8.28 38.26 0.01
C LEU A 164 -9.43 39.10 0.57
N ARG A 165 -10.66 38.89 0.07
CA ARG A 165 -11.86 39.57 0.59
C ARG A 165 -12.25 39.09 1.98
N ILE A 166 -12.15 37.80 2.25
CA ILE A 166 -12.40 37.25 3.58
C ILE A 166 -11.41 37.85 4.59
N ARG A 167 -10.12 37.87 4.25
CA ARG A 167 -9.10 38.50 5.10
C ARG A 167 -9.41 39.98 5.34
N LYS A 168 -9.63 40.74 4.27
CA LYS A 168 -9.88 42.18 4.36
C LYS A 168 -11.12 42.48 5.21
N TYR A 169 -12.17 41.68 5.07
CA TYR A 169 -13.37 41.80 5.91
C TYR A 169 -13.03 41.64 7.40
N LEU A 170 -12.26 40.60 7.77
CA LEU A 170 -11.85 40.34 9.15
C LEU A 170 -10.98 41.49 9.70
N GLU A 171 -10.01 41.97 8.92
CA GLU A 171 -9.17 43.12 9.27
C GLU A 171 -9.99 44.42 9.44
N GLU A 172 -10.99 44.64 8.59
CA GLU A 172 -11.90 45.79 8.68
C GLU A 172 -12.86 45.72 9.86
N GLN A 173 -13.13 44.52 10.41
CA GLN A 173 -13.82 44.38 11.70
C GLN A 173 -12.92 44.74 12.89
N GLY A 174 -11.62 44.96 12.66
CA GLY A 174 -10.65 45.27 13.71
C GLY A 174 -10.22 44.04 14.51
N LEU A 175 -10.40 42.84 13.95
CA LEU A 175 -9.99 41.59 14.58
C LEU A 175 -8.48 41.37 14.47
N ASP A 176 -7.89 40.67 15.44
CA ASP A 176 -6.49 40.26 15.45
C ASP A 176 -6.29 38.82 15.95
N LYS A 177 -5.02 38.41 16.10
CA LYS A 177 -4.63 37.05 16.47
C LYS A 177 -5.12 36.59 17.86
N ASP A 178 -5.50 37.54 18.72
CA ASP A 178 -5.92 37.29 20.09
C ASP A 178 -7.45 37.11 20.19
N ASP A 179 -8.21 37.44 19.13
CA ASP A 179 -9.65 37.18 19.03
C ASP A 179 -9.97 35.71 18.70
N ASN A 180 -11.20 35.26 18.96
CA ASN A 180 -11.70 33.93 18.57
C ASN A 180 -12.17 33.96 17.11
N ILE A 181 -11.28 33.64 16.15
CA ILE A 181 -11.58 33.70 14.71
C ILE A 181 -11.59 32.29 14.11
N PHE A 182 -12.63 31.97 13.35
CA PHE A 182 -12.76 30.73 12.59
C PHE A 182 -13.03 31.03 11.12
N VAL A 183 -12.20 30.50 10.22
CA VAL A 183 -12.42 30.56 8.76
C VAL A 183 -12.42 29.14 8.22
N LEU A 184 -13.59 28.67 7.77
CA LEU A 184 -13.79 27.27 7.45
C LEU A 184 -14.61 27.04 6.17
N GLY A 185 -14.54 25.83 5.62
CA GLY A 185 -15.30 25.46 4.44
C GLY A 185 -14.50 24.70 3.40
N ASP A 186 -15.13 24.51 2.25
CA ASP A 186 -14.51 23.92 1.08
C ASP A 186 -13.75 25.02 0.30
N PHE A 187 -12.43 24.99 0.42
CA PHE A 187 -11.56 25.98 -0.19
C PHE A 187 -11.07 25.61 -1.58
N ASN A 188 -11.23 24.35 -2.02
CA ASN A 188 -10.75 23.91 -3.34
C ASN A 188 -9.28 24.34 -3.65
N LEU A 189 -8.41 24.41 -2.63
CA LEU A 189 -7.03 24.85 -2.81
C LEU A 189 -6.15 23.67 -3.21
N LEU A 190 -5.62 23.72 -4.43
CA LEU A 190 -4.88 22.64 -5.06
C LEU A 190 -3.74 23.19 -5.91
N GLY A 191 -2.69 22.39 -6.07
CA GLY A 191 -1.53 22.74 -6.89
C GLY A 191 -0.51 23.59 -6.15
N ASN A 192 0.24 24.40 -6.89
CA ASN A 192 1.32 25.24 -6.37
C ASN A 192 0.90 26.70 -6.25
N ASP A 193 1.65 27.46 -5.46
CA ASP A 193 1.49 28.92 -5.37
C ASP A 193 1.71 29.60 -6.72
N ILE A 194 0.89 30.62 -7.02
CA ILE A 194 0.94 31.37 -8.28
C ILE A 194 0.87 32.87 -8.00
N VAL A 195 1.66 33.66 -8.71
CA VAL A 195 1.58 35.14 -8.68
C VAL A 195 1.00 35.63 -10.00
N PHE A 196 -0.06 36.42 -9.92
CA PHE A 196 -0.72 37.05 -11.07
C PHE A 196 -0.41 38.54 -11.07
N GLU A 197 0.29 39.04 -12.08
CA GLU A 197 0.60 40.46 -12.29
C GLU A 197 -0.49 41.17 -13.12
N SER A 198 -1.40 40.40 -13.72
CA SER A 198 -2.54 40.87 -14.51
C SER A 198 -3.67 39.85 -14.49
N LEU A 199 -4.82 40.15 -15.12
CA LEU A 199 -5.90 39.17 -15.30
C LEU A 199 -5.38 37.96 -16.11
N PRO A 200 -5.60 36.72 -15.65
CA PRO A 200 -5.25 35.53 -16.43
C PRO A 200 -6.19 35.36 -17.65
N PRO A 201 -5.76 34.61 -18.67
CA PRO A 201 -6.64 34.17 -19.75
C PRO A 201 -7.72 33.21 -19.20
N GLY A 202 -8.84 33.06 -19.93
CA GLY A 202 -9.99 32.23 -19.52
C GLY A 202 -11.16 33.04 -18.94
N LEU A 203 -10.87 34.21 -18.38
CA LEU A 203 -11.90 35.12 -17.87
C LEU A 203 -12.69 35.82 -19.01
N PRO A 204 -13.99 36.09 -18.82
CA PRO A 204 -14.79 36.87 -19.77
C PRO A 204 -14.21 38.28 -19.99
N GLN A 205 -14.39 38.85 -21.18
CA GLN A 205 -13.96 40.24 -21.47
C GLN A 205 -14.64 41.29 -20.56
N SER A 206 -15.81 40.97 -20.01
CA SER A 206 -16.51 41.83 -19.06
C SER A 206 -15.96 41.73 -17.63
N TYR A 207 -15.03 40.81 -17.36
CA TYR A 207 -14.48 40.59 -16.04
C TYR A 207 -13.76 41.83 -15.53
N ARG A 208 -14.14 42.29 -14.34
CA ARG A 208 -13.59 43.50 -13.74
C ARG A 208 -13.44 43.32 -12.22
N LEU A 209 -12.22 43.39 -11.72
CA LEU A 209 -11.98 43.45 -10.29
C LEU A 209 -12.59 44.72 -9.66
N GLY A 210 -12.93 44.65 -8.38
CA GLY A 210 -13.23 45.83 -7.59
C GLY A 210 -11.98 46.62 -7.23
N ASN A 211 -12.16 47.87 -6.76
CA ASN A 211 -11.07 48.72 -6.27
C ASN A 211 -10.47 48.22 -4.94
N ASP A 212 -10.99 47.11 -4.42
CA ASP A 212 -10.52 46.45 -3.20
C ASP A 212 -9.33 45.52 -3.43
N ILE A 213 -9.06 45.13 -4.68
CA ILE A 213 -8.00 44.22 -5.08
C ILE A 213 -6.95 44.98 -5.88
N GLU A 214 -5.69 44.86 -5.46
CA GLU A 214 -4.52 45.40 -6.13
C GLU A 214 -3.62 44.26 -6.64
N TYR A 215 -2.87 44.54 -7.70
CA TYR A 215 -1.84 43.63 -8.20
C TYR A 215 -0.52 43.84 -7.43
N ASP A 216 0.28 42.80 -7.21
CA ASP A 216 0.09 41.41 -7.69
C ASP A 216 -0.89 40.60 -6.82
N VAL A 217 -1.74 39.78 -7.45
CA VAL A 217 -2.64 38.85 -6.76
C VAL A 217 -1.92 37.53 -6.56
N LYS A 218 -1.74 37.11 -5.31
CA LYS A 218 -1.06 35.85 -4.97
C LYS A 218 -2.06 34.77 -4.62
N TYR A 219 -2.00 33.66 -5.34
CA TYR A 219 -2.64 32.42 -4.98
C TYR A 219 -1.70 31.57 -4.14
N PHE A 220 -2.16 31.16 -2.96
CA PHE A 220 -1.51 30.19 -2.10
C PHE A 220 -2.31 28.90 -2.06
N ALA A 221 -1.61 27.76 -2.16
CA ALA A 221 -2.20 26.44 -1.92
C ALA A 221 -2.43 26.21 -0.43
N ASP A 222 -1.51 26.67 0.43
CA ASP A 222 -1.72 26.71 1.88
C ASP A 222 -2.57 27.94 2.25
N PRO A 223 -3.79 27.74 2.80
CA PRO A 223 -4.70 28.84 3.10
C PRO A 223 -4.19 29.77 4.23
N THR A 224 -3.29 29.32 5.11
CA THR A 224 -2.77 30.14 6.22
C THR A 224 -2.00 31.36 5.73
N ASN A 225 -1.35 31.24 4.55
CA ASN A 225 -0.59 32.33 3.94
C ASN A 225 -1.44 33.55 3.55
N TYR A 226 -2.75 33.38 3.36
CA TYR A 226 -3.63 34.53 3.16
C TYR A 226 -3.77 35.35 4.43
N PHE A 227 -3.75 34.74 5.61
CA PHE A 227 -4.16 35.33 6.89
C PHE A 227 -3.02 35.61 7.87
N THR A 228 -1.80 35.80 7.37
CA THR A 228 -0.60 36.07 8.20
C THR A 228 -0.73 37.28 9.12
N SER A 229 -1.53 38.29 8.75
CA SER A 229 -1.84 39.47 9.58
C SER A 229 -2.70 39.14 10.81
N LEU A 230 -3.52 38.08 10.72
CA LEU A 230 -4.39 37.58 11.79
C LEU A 230 -3.79 36.35 12.49
N ASP A 231 -2.62 35.88 12.04
CA ASP A 231 -1.93 34.70 12.55
C ASP A 231 -2.86 33.46 12.64
N LEU A 232 -3.68 33.27 11.59
CA LEU A 232 -4.53 32.07 11.52
C LEU A 232 -3.68 30.86 11.16
N VAL A 233 -3.93 29.75 11.85
CA VAL A 233 -3.26 28.48 11.64
C VAL A 233 -4.28 27.39 11.29
N ASN A 234 -3.82 26.35 10.63
CA ASN A 234 -4.58 25.11 10.51
C ASN A 234 -4.23 24.23 11.73
N PRO A 235 -5.18 23.95 12.64
CA PRO A 235 -4.93 23.08 13.79
C PRO A 235 -4.69 21.61 13.38
N GLY A 236 -4.81 21.28 12.10
CA GLY A 236 -4.74 19.93 11.58
C GLY A 236 -6.05 19.18 11.83
N PHE A 237 -6.18 18.01 11.24
CA PHE A 237 -7.32 17.10 11.45
C PHE A 237 -6.92 15.71 10.97
N ARG A 238 -7.45 14.67 11.64
CA ARG A 238 -7.15 13.27 11.34
C ARG A 238 -8.43 12.44 11.35
N GLN A 239 -8.47 11.43 10.50
CA GLN A 239 -9.43 10.33 10.63
C GLN A 239 -8.97 9.38 11.76
N GLN A 240 -9.87 8.50 12.24
CA GLN A 240 -9.57 7.63 13.39
C GLN A 240 -8.49 6.58 13.12
N ASP A 241 -8.18 6.31 11.86
CA ASP A 241 -7.07 5.47 11.41
C ASP A 241 -5.74 6.24 11.24
N GLY A 242 -5.73 7.53 11.55
CA GLY A 242 -4.55 8.40 11.47
C GLY A 242 -4.40 9.14 10.14
N VAL A 243 -5.24 8.87 9.13
CA VAL A 243 -5.18 9.55 7.83
C VAL A 243 -5.45 11.04 7.98
N THR A 244 -4.54 11.88 7.47
CA THR A 244 -4.63 13.35 7.55
C THR A 244 -4.87 14.03 6.22
N THR A 245 -4.87 13.27 5.13
CA THR A 245 -4.81 13.79 3.76
C THR A 245 -6.14 13.74 3.01
N ASP A 246 -7.19 13.17 3.60
CA ASP A 246 -8.42 12.83 2.87
C ASP A 246 -9.65 13.48 3.52
N THR A 247 -10.04 14.67 3.03
CA THR A 247 -11.37 15.26 3.32
C THR A 247 -12.33 15.10 2.13
N TYR A 248 -11.79 14.81 0.94
CA TYR A 248 -12.53 14.44 -0.26
C TYR A 248 -12.39 12.95 -0.52
N ARG A 249 -13.46 12.17 -0.37
CA ARG A 249 -13.43 10.72 -0.22
C ARG A 249 -12.59 9.99 -1.27
N GLY A 250 -11.56 9.28 -0.81
CA GLY A 250 -10.77 8.34 -1.62
C GLY A 250 -9.87 9.02 -2.64
N SER A 251 -9.51 10.28 -2.39
CA SER A 251 -8.75 11.11 -3.33
C SER A 251 -7.37 11.51 -2.81
N ASN A 252 -7.07 11.26 -1.53
CA ASN A 252 -5.90 11.78 -0.84
C ASN A 252 -5.78 13.31 -0.98
N THR A 253 -6.93 14.00 -0.96
CA THR A 253 -7.01 15.44 -1.15
C THR A 253 -7.72 16.12 0.01
N ILE A 254 -7.14 17.24 0.46
CA ILE A 254 -7.72 18.12 1.47
C ILE A 254 -8.37 19.32 0.76
N LEU A 255 -9.69 19.36 0.81
CA LEU A 255 -10.48 20.49 0.30
C LEU A 255 -11.13 21.30 1.43
N ASP A 256 -11.40 20.64 2.56
CA ASP A 256 -12.17 21.19 3.67
C ASP A 256 -11.24 21.58 4.82
N TYR A 257 -11.38 22.82 5.29
CA TYR A 257 -10.50 23.37 6.33
C TYR A 257 -11.30 24.00 7.47
N ILE A 258 -10.70 24.02 8.66
CA ILE A 258 -11.07 24.92 9.76
C ILE A 258 -9.80 25.65 10.17
N LEU A 259 -9.63 26.90 9.73
CA LEU A 259 -8.55 27.77 10.21
C LEU A 259 -9.00 28.49 11.47
N VAL A 260 -8.08 28.61 12.43
CA VAL A 260 -8.33 29.25 13.71
C VAL A 260 -7.24 30.26 14.04
N SER A 261 -7.57 31.28 14.81
CA SER A 261 -6.59 32.23 15.34
C SER A 261 -5.63 31.58 16.33
N ASN A 262 -4.48 32.21 16.54
CA ASN A 262 -3.43 31.69 17.43
C ASN A 262 -3.93 31.57 18.90
N SER A 263 -4.84 32.43 19.34
CA SER A 263 -5.49 32.31 20.66
C SER A 263 -6.24 30.99 20.84
N ILE A 264 -6.96 30.53 19.82
CA ILE A 264 -7.63 29.22 19.81
C ILE A 264 -6.60 28.09 19.68
N ALA A 265 -5.67 28.21 18.73
CA ALA A 265 -4.71 27.14 18.43
C ALA A 265 -3.80 26.78 19.62
N ARG A 266 -3.39 27.77 20.41
CA ARG A 266 -2.58 27.56 21.63
C ARG A 266 -3.29 26.76 22.70
N ARG A 267 -4.61 26.61 22.61
CA ARG A 267 -5.43 25.77 23.49
C ARG A 267 -5.47 24.31 23.03
N THR A 268 -4.72 23.98 21.98
CA THR A 268 -4.57 22.64 21.38
C THR A 268 -5.93 21.97 21.17
N PRO A 269 -6.79 22.58 20.32
CA PRO A 269 -8.12 22.03 20.07
C PRO A 269 -7.99 20.64 19.47
N ALA A 270 -8.89 19.74 19.88
CA ALA A 270 -8.98 18.42 19.29
C ALA A 270 -9.89 18.50 18.05
N THR A 271 -9.43 17.92 16.95
CA THR A 271 -10.09 17.99 15.63
C THR A 271 -10.13 16.60 14.99
N GLU A 272 -11.15 16.35 14.18
CA GLU A 272 -11.35 15.06 13.52
C GLU A 272 -12.02 15.23 12.14
N VAL A 273 -11.64 14.35 11.22
CA VAL A 273 -12.38 14.11 9.97
C VAL A 273 -13.29 12.91 10.18
N TYR A 274 -14.60 13.11 10.12
CA TYR A 274 -15.54 12.03 10.42
C TYR A 274 -15.80 11.10 9.22
N ASN A 275 -15.43 9.83 9.38
CA ASN A 275 -15.69 8.77 8.42
C ASN A 275 -16.43 7.61 9.10
N SER A 276 -17.68 7.34 8.69
CA SER A 276 -18.48 6.25 9.28
C SER A 276 -17.85 4.87 9.14
N ALA A 277 -16.93 4.69 8.18
CA ALA A 277 -16.20 3.44 8.03
C ALA A 277 -15.22 3.14 9.17
N LEU A 278 -14.78 4.20 9.85
CA LEU A 278 -13.80 4.16 10.93
C LEU A 278 -14.44 4.33 12.30
N ASP A 279 -15.68 4.82 12.36
CA ASP A 279 -16.51 4.96 13.57
C ASP A 279 -16.85 3.58 14.17
N THR A 280 -15.86 2.92 14.76
CA THR A 280 -15.95 1.61 15.43
C THR A 280 -14.91 1.45 16.54
N SER A 281 -13.97 2.40 16.67
CA SER A 281 -12.81 2.34 17.58
C SER A 281 -12.90 3.45 18.65
N ASN A 282 -12.40 3.19 19.86
CA ASN A 282 -12.39 4.17 20.97
C ASN A 282 -11.34 5.29 20.79
N SER A 283 -11.04 5.71 19.56
CA SER A 283 -10.10 6.78 19.24
C SER A 283 -10.81 7.92 18.52
N GLY A 284 -10.45 9.16 18.86
CA GLY A 284 -11.05 10.38 18.32
C GLY A 284 -11.97 11.10 19.30
N LEU A 285 -12.63 12.15 18.81
CA LEU A 285 -13.52 13.00 19.59
C LEU A 285 -14.78 12.24 20.04
N SER A 286 -15.35 12.62 21.18
CA SER A 286 -16.65 12.09 21.63
C SER A 286 -17.74 12.41 20.61
N LYS A 287 -18.69 11.49 20.41
CA LYS A 287 -19.76 11.59 19.40
C LYS A 287 -21.07 11.06 19.99
N GLU A 288 -22.20 11.55 19.49
CA GLU A 288 -23.53 11.22 20.02
C GLU A 288 -24.04 9.86 19.55
N GLY A 289 -24.71 9.13 20.44
CA GLY A 289 -25.33 7.85 20.11
C GLY A 289 -24.35 6.73 19.75
N SER A 290 -24.88 5.69 19.09
CA SER A 290 -24.09 4.55 18.64
C SER A 290 -23.39 4.82 17.31
N PRO A 291 -22.26 4.14 17.02
CA PRO A 291 -21.58 4.33 15.75
C PRO A 291 -22.46 4.03 14.52
N LEU A 292 -22.25 4.80 13.45
CA LEU A 292 -23.05 4.68 12.22
C LEU A 292 -22.59 3.48 11.37
N PRO A 293 -23.46 2.93 10.49
CA PRO A 293 -23.05 1.93 9.50
C PRO A 293 -21.89 2.40 8.62
N ARG A 294 -20.96 1.49 8.28
CA ARG A 294 -19.71 1.76 7.55
C ARG A 294 -19.84 2.66 6.31
N GLY A 295 -20.89 2.51 5.51
CA GLY A 295 -21.12 3.28 4.28
C GLY A 295 -22.07 4.48 4.41
N THR A 296 -22.36 4.97 5.62
CA THR A 296 -23.25 6.11 5.81
C THR A 296 -22.65 7.40 5.26
N SER A 297 -21.39 7.70 5.56
CA SER A 297 -20.69 8.87 5.00
C SER A 297 -20.69 8.82 3.47
N ASP A 298 -20.49 7.65 2.86
CA ASP A 298 -20.44 7.50 1.40
C ASP A 298 -21.74 7.90 0.69
N LYS A 299 -22.86 7.68 1.36
CA LYS A 299 -24.20 8.02 0.86
C LYS A 299 -24.59 9.46 1.15
N ALA A 300 -23.99 10.07 2.18
CA ALA A 300 -24.29 11.43 2.61
C ALA A 300 -23.64 12.47 1.70
N SER A 301 -22.34 12.30 1.41
CA SER A 301 -21.56 13.20 0.56
C SER A 301 -20.28 12.51 0.07
N ASP A 302 -19.65 13.06 -0.96
CA ASP A 302 -18.27 12.73 -1.36
C ASP A 302 -17.21 13.52 -0.58
N HIS A 303 -17.63 14.45 0.28
CA HIS A 303 -16.77 15.04 1.30
C HIS A 303 -16.99 14.36 2.65
N TYR A 304 -15.93 14.32 3.46
CA TYR A 304 -16.03 14.03 4.89
C TYR A 304 -16.12 15.35 5.67
N PRO A 305 -17.03 15.46 6.65
CA PRO A 305 -17.07 16.66 7.49
C PRO A 305 -15.84 16.72 8.39
N VAL A 306 -15.29 17.93 8.50
CA VAL A 306 -14.21 18.27 9.42
C VAL A 306 -14.84 18.98 10.62
N PHE A 307 -14.51 18.55 11.83
CA PHE A 307 -15.03 19.15 13.06
C PHE A 307 -13.99 19.20 14.17
N GLY A 308 -14.24 20.00 15.19
CA GLY A 308 -13.39 20.06 16.38
C GLY A 308 -14.10 20.64 17.59
N ASP A 309 -13.48 20.39 18.75
CA ASP A 309 -13.86 20.95 20.04
C ASP A 309 -12.86 22.07 20.39
N PHE A 310 -13.38 23.28 20.57
CA PHE A 310 -12.58 24.50 20.70
C PHE A 310 -12.90 25.23 22.00
N GLU A 311 -11.89 25.46 22.81
CA GLU A 311 -11.99 26.30 24.00
C GLU A 311 -11.97 27.78 23.62
N LEU A 312 -12.99 28.55 24.00
CA LEU A 312 -13.16 29.97 23.65
C LEU A 312 -12.51 30.95 24.63
N ASP A 313 -12.34 30.55 25.89
CA ASP A 313 -11.71 31.39 26.93
C ASP A 313 -10.41 30.77 27.47
N GLU A 314 -9.65 31.55 28.25
CA GLU A 314 -8.45 31.03 28.92
C GLU A 314 -8.85 30.15 30.13
N GLY A 315 -8.66 28.83 29.98
CA GLY A 315 -8.80 27.85 31.07
C GLY A 315 -7.48 27.60 31.83
N LEU A 316 -7.48 26.67 32.78
CA LEU A 316 -6.22 26.21 33.39
C LEU A 316 -5.35 25.48 32.34
N GLN A 317 -4.04 25.70 32.40
CA GLN A 317 -3.06 25.06 31.53
C GLN A 317 -2.75 23.63 31.99
N LEU A 318 -2.80 22.68 31.06
CA LEU A 318 -2.18 21.37 31.21
C LEU A 318 -0.66 21.49 31.00
N ASP A 319 0.12 20.83 31.84
CA ASP A 319 1.57 20.70 31.67
C ASP A 319 1.92 19.24 31.42
N LEU A 320 2.27 18.91 30.18
CA LEU A 320 2.66 17.57 29.76
C LEU A 320 4.18 17.43 29.82
N THR A 321 4.66 16.44 30.56
CA THR A 321 6.09 16.13 30.67
C THR A 321 6.34 14.66 30.36
N ILE A 322 7.40 14.40 29.61
CA ILE A 322 7.92 13.06 29.33
C ILE A 322 9.25 12.96 30.06
N ALA A 323 9.43 11.94 30.91
CA ALA A 323 10.60 11.83 31.78
C ALA A 323 11.93 11.75 31.02
N GLN A 324 11.90 11.25 29.78
CA GLN A 324 13.03 11.19 28.87
C GLN A 324 12.62 11.83 27.54
N SER A 325 13.36 12.85 27.12
CA SER A 325 13.14 13.54 25.84
C SER A 325 13.84 12.88 24.65
N ILE A 326 14.66 11.85 24.91
CA ILE A 326 15.34 11.02 23.90
C ILE A 326 15.22 9.57 24.38
N LEU A 327 14.72 8.70 23.50
CA LEU A 327 14.60 7.26 23.70
C LEU A 327 15.17 6.55 22.46
N ASP A 328 15.65 5.33 22.63
CA ASP A 328 15.87 4.39 21.52
C ASP A 328 14.60 3.56 21.34
N GLU A 329 14.32 3.03 20.15
CA GLU A 329 13.17 2.13 19.93
C GLU A 329 13.17 0.90 20.84
N SER A 330 14.38 0.44 21.22
CA SER A 330 14.60 -0.65 22.16
C SER A 330 14.57 -0.23 23.64
N SER A 331 14.34 1.06 23.93
CA SER A 331 14.29 1.57 25.30
C SER A 331 13.07 1.06 26.08
N PRO A 332 13.19 0.89 27.41
CA PRO A 332 12.03 0.64 28.25
C PRO A 332 11.07 1.86 28.21
N ALA A 333 9.80 1.61 28.55
CA ALA A 333 8.80 2.66 28.63
C ALA A 333 9.23 3.88 29.48
N SER A 334 8.94 5.07 28.98
CA SER A 334 9.16 6.36 29.65
C SER A 334 7.90 6.84 30.36
N LEU A 335 8.05 7.46 31.53
CA LEU A 335 6.91 8.01 32.29
C LEU A 335 6.41 9.30 31.63
N VAL A 336 5.11 9.37 31.39
CA VAL A 336 4.40 10.56 30.91
C VAL A 336 3.55 11.09 32.06
N THR A 337 3.69 12.38 32.37
CA THR A 337 2.94 13.04 33.46
C THR A 337 2.20 14.25 32.92
N VAL A 338 0.90 14.34 33.22
CA VAL A 338 0.10 15.54 33.01
C VAL A 338 -0.13 16.20 34.36
N THR A 339 0.18 17.49 34.45
CA THR A 339 0.09 18.28 35.68
C THR A 339 -0.79 19.51 35.48
N LEU A 340 -1.47 19.93 36.55
CA LEU A 340 -2.20 21.18 36.71
C LEU A 340 -1.47 22.07 37.72
N ALA A 341 -1.47 23.37 37.49
CA ALA A 341 -0.88 24.35 38.42
C ALA A 341 -1.58 24.37 39.80
N GLU A 342 -2.85 24.00 39.85
CA GLU A 342 -3.67 23.93 41.06
C GLU A 342 -4.51 22.65 41.10
N PRO A 343 -4.93 22.17 42.29
CA PRO A 343 -5.73 20.94 42.39
C PRO A 343 -7.07 21.05 41.66
N ALA A 344 -7.41 20.02 40.89
CA ALA A 344 -8.66 19.96 40.15
C ALA A 344 -9.88 20.01 41.11
N THR A 345 -10.86 20.85 40.81
CA THR A 345 -12.08 20.99 41.63
C THR A 345 -13.05 19.80 41.45
N SER A 346 -13.00 19.17 40.28
CA SER A 346 -13.69 17.92 39.92
C SER A 346 -12.73 17.01 39.11
N PRO A 347 -13.04 15.71 38.91
CA PRO A 347 -12.21 14.86 38.08
C PRO A 347 -12.08 15.40 36.64
N VAL A 348 -10.86 15.45 36.10
CA VAL A 348 -10.57 15.91 34.74
C VAL A 348 -10.18 14.70 33.88
N GLN A 349 -10.86 14.51 32.75
CA GLN A 349 -10.47 13.51 31.75
C GLN A 349 -9.52 14.17 30.75
N VAL A 350 -8.29 13.67 30.69
CA VAL A 350 -7.25 14.14 29.76
C VAL A 350 -7.09 13.10 28.66
N SER A 351 -7.27 13.52 27.41
CA SER A 351 -6.92 12.72 26.23
C SER A 351 -5.45 12.93 25.89
N LEU A 352 -4.77 11.86 25.51
CA LEU A 352 -3.39 11.83 25.04
C LEU A 352 -3.31 11.22 23.66
N GLU A 353 -2.67 11.92 22.74
CA GLU A 353 -2.47 11.49 21.36
C GLU A 353 -1.00 11.59 20.97
N SER A 354 -0.51 10.64 20.16
CA SER A 354 0.79 10.73 19.49
C SER A 354 0.56 11.10 18.05
N ASN A 355 1.36 12.01 17.50
CA ASN A 355 1.33 12.32 16.06
C ASN A 355 1.87 11.17 15.20
N ASP A 356 2.65 10.27 15.79
CA ASP A 356 3.23 9.09 15.18
C ASP A 356 3.21 7.90 16.17
N PRO A 357 2.22 7.01 16.06
CA PRO A 357 2.11 5.83 16.91
C PRO A 357 2.97 4.64 16.45
N SER A 358 3.52 4.66 15.22
CA SER A 358 4.44 3.63 14.71
C SER A 358 5.77 3.66 15.44
N GLU A 359 6.21 4.84 15.86
CA GLU A 359 7.45 5.06 16.63
C GLU A 359 7.30 4.77 18.13
N ALA A 360 6.18 5.15 18.73
CA ALA A 360 5.92 4.91 20.15
C ALA A 360 4.43 4.90 20.47
N THR A 361 4.04 3.98 21.36
CA THR A 361 2.65 3.84 21.81
C THR A 361 2.47 4.32 23.25
N ILE A 362 1.44 5.14 23.46
CA ILE A 362 0.96 5.54 24.79
C ILE A 362 0.11 4.41 25.37
N THR A 363 0.49 3.86 26.53
CA THR A 363 -0.18 2.69 27.14
C THR A 363 -1.62 2.98 27.55
N GLN A 364 -1.89 4.18 28.04
CA GLN A 364 -3.23 4.66 28.40
C GLN A 364 -3.45 6.05 27.82
N LYS A 365 -4.31 6.14 26.79
CA LYS A 365 -4.63 7.38 26.07
C LYS A 365 -5.60 8.31 26.80
N ILE A 366 -6.39 7.81 27.77
CA ILE A 366 -7.29 8.64 28.56
C ILE A 366 -6.89 8.57 30.03
N LEU A 367 -6.45 9.69 30.61
CA LEU A 367 -6.09 9.81 32.01
C LEU A 367 -7.17 10.54 32.79
N THR A 368 -7.32 10.18 34.07
CA THR A 368 -8.19 10.91 34.99
C THR A 368 -7.33 11.58 36.04
N ILE A 369 -7.30 12.92 36.09
CA ILE A 369 -6.79 13.66 37.24
C ILE A 369 -7.93 13.73 38.27
N PRO A 370 -7.82 13.06 39.44
CA PRO A 370 -8.91 13.05 40.41
C PRO A 370 -9.16 14.44 41.02
N ALA A 371 -10.37 14.66 41.54
CA ALA A 371 -10.65 15.86 42.32
C ALA A 371 -9.69 15.98 43.52
N ASN A 372 -9.21 17.20 43.78
CA ASN A 372 -8.17 17.55 44.76
C ASN A 372 -6.77 16.97 44.45
N SER A 373 -6.52 16.49 43.23
CA SER A 373 -5.19 16.13 42.72
C SER A 373 -4.73 17.16 41.68
N THR A 374 -3.43 17.24 41.47
CA THR A 374 -2.81 18.07 40.42
C THR A 374 -2.27 17.26 39.26
N GLN A 375 -2.22 15.92 39.33
CA GLN A 375 -1.53 15.14 38.31
C GLN A 375 -2.15 13.76 38.05
N ALA A 376 -1.87 13.24 36.85
CA ALA A 376 -2.06 11.85 36.45
C ALA A 376 -0.87 11.40 35.58
N THR A 377 -0.62 10.10 35.51
CA THR A 377 0.54 9.53 34.82
C THR A 377 0.20 8.34 33.94
N THR A 378 0.96 8.15 32.87
CA THR A 378 0.95 6.96 31.99
C THR A 378 2.37 6.64 31.53
N SER A 379 2.50 5.70 30.60
CA SER A 379 3.76 5.35 29.97
C SER A 379 3.72 5.52 28.46
N LEU A 380 4.85 5.96 27.90
CA LEU A 380 5.16 5.94 26.48
C LEU A 380 6.14 4.82 26.22
N GLN A 381 5.75 3.83 25.42
CA GLN A 381 6.59 2.70 25.03
C GLN A 381 7.11 2.93 23.60
N PRO A 382 8.42 3.18 23.41
CA PRO A 382 9.04 3.13 22.09
C PRO A 382 8.80 1.77 21.43
N ARG A 383 8.64 1.76 20.11
CA ARG A 383 8.43 0.55 19.32
C ARG A 383 9.66 0.33 18.46
N ASN A 384 10.12 -0.91 18.42
CA ASN A 384 11.03 -1.37 17.39
C ASN A 384 10.16 -1.74 16.18
N ASP A 385 10.14 -0.87 15.18
CA ASP A 385 9.27 -0.98 14.01
C ASP A 385 9.93 -1.77 12.86
N LYS A 386 11.22 -2.12 13.04
CA LYS A 386 12.05 -2.94 12.16
C LYS A 386 12.49 -2.20 10.91
N VAL A 387 12.47 -0.88 10.92
CA VAL A 387 12.76 -0.07 9.74
C VAL A 387 13.89 0.92 9.97
N ASN A 388 14.71 1.10 8.93
CA ASN A 388 15.78 2.09 8.95
C ASN A 388 15.33 3.39 8.28
N ASP A 389 14.60 4.22 9.03
CA ASP A 389 14.16 5.55 8.58
C ASP A 389 14.79 6.72 9.35
N GLY A 390 15.59 6.42 10.37
CA GLY A 390 16.46 7.36 11.07
C GLY A 390 15.82 7.97 12.31
N ASP A 391 16.53 8.87 12.99
CA ASP A 391 16.00 9.50 14.21
C ASP A 391 14.72 10.30 13.92
N GLN A 392 13.62 9.91 14.55
CA GLN A 392 12.33 10.60 14.43
C GLN A 392 12.03 11.44 15.68
N THR A 393 11.27 12.51 15.50
CA THR A 393 10.75 13.30 16.63
C THR A 393 9.24 13.24 16.59
N ILE A 394 8.66 12.64 17.63
CA ILE A 394 7.21 12.54 17.80
C ILE A 394 6.74 13.57 18.82
N GLU A 395 5.48 13.95 18.70
CA GLU A 395 4.79 14.88 19.58
C GLU A 395 3.64 14.15 20.27
N ILE A 396 3.64 14.25 21.59
CA ILE A 396 2.52 13.82 22.43
C ILE A 396 1.70 15.05 22.77
N ILE A 397 0.40 14.99 22.51
CA ILE A 397 -0.56 16.08 22.73
C ILE A 397 -1.48 15.68 23.87
N ALA A 398 -1.65 16.56 24.86
CA ALA A 398 -2.59 16.42 25.95
C ALA A 398 -3.71 17.46 25.84
N SER A 399 -4.96 17.01 25.84
CA SER A 399 -6.15 17.86 25.77
C SER A 399 -7.19 17.46 26.82
N ALA A 400 -7.96 18.43 27.32
CA ALA A 400 -9.07 18.19 28.23
C ALA A 400 -10.09 19.33 28.11
N ALA A 401 -11.38 18.99 28.12
CA ALA A 401 -12.47 19.96 28.04
C ALA A 401 -12.39 21.00 29.18
N GLY A 402 -12.42 22.27 28.83
CA GLY A 402 -12.28 23.43 29.72
C GLY A 402 -10.83 23.79 30.09
N PHE A 403 -9.81 23.16 29.50
CA PHE A 403 -8.39 23.39 29.79
C PHE A 403 -7.62 23.78 28.54
N ILE A 404 -6.56 24.58 28.71
CA ILE A 404 -5.57 24.85 27.67
C ILE A 404 -4.66 23.63 27.61
N GLY A 405 -4.64 22.89 26.50
CA GLY A 405 -3.83 21.67 26.42
C GLY A 405 -2.33 21.91 26.19
N SER A 406 -1.57 20.83 26.06
CA SER A 406 -0.10 20.83 26.15
C SER A 406 0.52 19.87 25.13
N VAL A 407 1.72 20.18 24.65
CA VAL A 407 2.46 19.32 23.73
C VAL A 407 3.85 19.07 24.27
N ALA A 408 4.31 17.81 24.22
CA ALA A 408 5.66 17.41 24.57
C ALA A 408 6.27 16.60 23.43
N SER A 409 7.46 17.00 22.98
CA SER A 409 8.20 16.28 21.94
C SER A 409 9.20 15.30 22.55
N VAL A 410 9.37 14.15 21.91
CA VAL A 410 10.38 13.14 22.25
C VAL A 410 11.04 12.63 20.98
N LYS A 411 12.37 12.54 20.99
CA LYS A 411 13.12 11.93 19.90
C LYS A 411 13.21 10.42 20.12
N ILE A 412 12.80 9.65 19.13
CA ILE A 412 13.03 8.21 19.05
C ILE A 412 14.21 8.00 18.11
N ARG A 413 15.30 7.40 18.61
CA ARG A 413 16.48 7.09 17.81
C ARG A 413 16.33 5.71 17.19
N ASN A 414 16.60 5.65 15.90
CA ASN A 414 16.62 4.40 15.16
C ASN A 414 17.70 3.48 15.73
N SER A 415 17.30 2.25 16.05
CA SER A 415 18.15 1.19 16.57
C SER A 415 18.11 -0.09 15.73
N ASP A 416 17.42 -0.05 14.58
CA ASP A 416 17.26 -1.20 13.70
C ASP A 416 18.51 -1.55 12.91
N SER A 417 18.91 -2.81 13.08
CA SER A 417 20.14 -3.35 12.48
C SER A 417 19.90 -3.79 11.04
N SER A 418 20.91 -3.61 10.18
CA SER A 418 20.83 -4.03 8.77
C SER A 418 21.16 -5.51 8.52
N PHE A 419 21.51 -6.25 9.57
CA PHE A 419 21.78 -7.69 9.55
C PHE A 419 21.68 -8.25 10.97
N TYR A 420 21.59 -9.57 11.09
CA TYR A 420 21.54 -10.27 12.37
C TYR A 420 22.93 -10.78 12.77
N SER A 421 23.24 -10.77 14.06
CA SER A 421 24.57 -11.16 14.57
C SER A 421 24.49 -12.23 15.66
N PHE A 422 25.23 -13.32 15.50
CA PHE A 422 25.44 -14.29 16.56
C PHE A 422 26.52 -13.77 17.51
N LEU A 423 26.13 -13.43 18.74
CA LEU A 423 27.07 -12.98 19.78
C LEU A 423 27.75 -14.17 20.49
N ASP A 424 27.15 -15.36 20.40
CA ASP A 424 27.69 -16.62 20.88
C ASP A 424 27.22 -17.79 19.99
N PRO A 425 27.90 -18.95 19.99
CA PRO A 425 27.60 -20.05 19.09
C PRO A 425 26.45 -20.96 19.57
N THR A 426 25.60 -20.51 20.50
CA THR A 426 24.52 -21.32 21.09
C THR A 426 23.17 -20.62 21.19
N THR A 427 23.13 -19.29 21.19
CA THR A 427 21.89 -18.53 21.29
C THR A 427 21.20 -18.41 19.93
N PRO A 428 19.94 -18.86 19.79
CA PRO A 428 19.18 -18.65 18.57
C PRO A 428 18.88 -17.18 18.31
N ILE A 429 18.82 -16.81 17.03
CA ILE A 429 18.25 -15.55 16.57
C ILE A 429 16.81 -15.80 16.15
N ILE A 430 15.90 -14.92 16.56
CA ILE A 430 14.47 -14.98 16.26
C ILE A 430 14.08 -13.69 15.55
N GLU A 431 13.46 -13.80 14.39
CA GLU A 431 12.72 -12.72 13.72
C GLU A 431 11.25 -13.12 13.63
N ASP A 432 10.42 -12.41 14.39
CA ASP A 432 8.96 -12.60 14.49
C ASP A 432 8.18 -11.56 13.69
N PHE A 433 8.85 -10.58 13.08
CA PHE A 433 8.26 -9.48 12.31
C PHE A 433 7.23 -8.64 13.09
N GLU A 434 7.17 -8.79 14.41
CA GLU A 434 6.26 -8.04 15.27
C GLU A 434 6.61 -6.55 15.28
N GLY A 435 5.59 -5.71 15.16
CA GLY A 435 5.73 -4.26 15.10
C GLY A 435 5.99 -3.69 13.70
N PHE A 436 6.28 -4.53 12.70
CA PHE A 436 6.50 -4.10 11.34
C PHE A 436 5.18 -3.80 10.61
N GLU A 437 5.00 -2.57 10.13
CA GLU A 437 3.77 -2.13 9.46
C GLU A 437 3.74 -2.41 7.95
N GLY A 438 4.82 -2.90 7.34
CA GLY A 438 4.80 -3.28 5.92
C GLY A 438 4.66 -2.12 4.93
N ASN A 439 4.94 -0.88 5.35
CA ASN A 439 4.85 0.31 4.48
C ASN A 439 6.11 0.49 3.60
N GLN A 440 7.21 -0.17 3.97
CA GLN A 440 8.51 -0.10 3.33
C GLN A 440 9.35 -1.33 3.71
N SER A 441 10.56 -1.45 3.18
CA SER A 441 11.47 -2.58 3.43
C SER A 441 11.90 -2.67 4.89
N LEU A 442 11.98 -3.90 5.42
CA LEU A 442 12.61 -4.19 6.70
C LEU A 442 14.11 -3.80 6.67
N ALA A 443 14.61 -3.21 7.75
CA ALA A 443 16.00 -2.75 7.87
C ALA A 443 17.03 -3.87 7.60
N ALA A 444 16.77 -5.06 8.16
CA ALA A 444 17.66 -6.22 8.03
C ALA A 444 17.49 -7.00 6.72
N TRP A 445 16.62 -6.56 5.81
CA TRP A 445 16.28 -7.30 4.60
C TRP A 445 16.41 -6.45 3.33
N SER A 446 16.79 -7.10 2.24
CA SER A 446 16.66 -6.55 0.89
C SER A 446 15.60 -7.30 0.12
N ASP A 447 14.74 -6.57 -0.59
CA ASP A 447 13.57 -7.12 -1.28
C ASP A 447 13.63 -6.96 -2.81
N GLY A 448 14.70 -6.38 -3.35
CA GLY A 448 14.83 -6.13 -4.79
C GLY A 448 13.94 -5.01 -5.33
N GLY A 449 13.40 -4.14 -4.47
CA GLY A 449 12.55 -3.00 -4.86
C GLY A 449 11.07 -3.37 -5.01
N LEU A 450 10.58 -4.31 -4.21
CA LEU A 450 9.18 -4.70 -4.22
C LEU A 450 8.28 -3.54 -3.78
N ALA A 451 7.08 -3.48 -4.36
CA ALA A 451 6.04 -2.55 -3.92
C ALA A 451 5.44 -3.04 -2.59
N TRP A 452 5.54 -2.21 -1.56
CA TRP A 452 4.95 -2.43 -0.25
C TRP A 452 3.56 -1.80 -0.17
N ILE A 453 2.59 -2.50 0.42
CA ILE A 453 1.20 -2.03 0.50
C ILE A 453 0.73 -1.75 1.93
N GLY A 454 1.60 -1.91 2.94
CA GLY A 454 1.28 -1.73 4.35
C GLY A 454 0.77 -2.98 5.06
N SER A 455 0.17 -2.74 6.22
CA SER A 455 -0.46 -3.74 7.07
C SER A 455 -1.72 -4.31 6.40
N ASP A 456 -1.81 -5.64 6.33
CA ASP A 456 -2.91 -6.36 5.68
C ASP A 456 -3.42 -7.47 6.60
N ASP A 457 -4.74 -7.53 6.77
CA ASP A 457 -5.38 -8.62 7.50
C ASP A 457 -5.60 -9.86 6.60
N GLY A 458 -5.22 -9.79 5.33
CA GLY A 458 -5.37 -10.80 4.27
C GLY A 458 -6.59 -10.57 3.38
N SER A 459 -7.38 -9.53 3.64
CA SER A 459 -8.55 -9.19 2.83
C SER A 459 -8.16 -8.48 1.52
N SER A 460 -7.01 -7.78 1.50
CA SER A 460 -6.55 -7.04 0.34
C SER A 460 -6.28 -7.95 -0.87
N VAL A 461 -6.61 -7.43 -2.06
CA VAL A 461 -6.31 -8.05 -3.37
C VAL A 461 -5.15 -7.37 -4.08
N LEU A 462 -4.61 -6.29 -3.51
CA LEU A 462 -3.51 -5.56 -4.12
C LEU A 462 -2.28 -6.46 -4.20
N ILE A 463 -1.57 -6.38 -5.33
CA ILE A 463 -0.30 -7.05 -5.56
C ILE A 463 0.80 -6.28 -4.82
N GLY A 464 1.68 -6.98 -4.12
CA GLY A 464 2.81 -6.39 -3.38
C GLY A 464 3.20 -7.16 -2.12
N ALA A 465 4.34 -6.76 -1.54
CA ALA A 465 4.78 -7.15 -0.22
C ALA A 465 3.93 -6.43 0.86
N ARG A 466 3.79 -7.05 2.04
CA ARG A 466 2.93 -6.54 3.13
C ARG A 466 3.38 -7.07 4.48
N SER A 467 2.94 -6.40 5.53
CA SER A 467 2.88 -7.00 6.87
C SER A 467 1.53 -7.71 6.98
N TYR A 468 1.52 -9.03 6.83
CA TYR A 468 0.30 -9.82 6.96
C TYR A 468 0.15 -10.25 8.43
N GLN A 469 -0.69 -9.57 9.20
CA GLN A 469 -0.87 -9.88 10.64
C GLN A 469 0.48 -10.04 11.38
N ASN A 470 1.39 -9.09 11.19
CA ASN A 470 2.75 -9.12 11.74
C ASN A 470 3.66 -10.23 11.16
N ALA A 471 3.37 -10.76 9.97
CA ALA A 471 4.24 -11.68 9.25
C ALA A 471 4.73 -11.05 7.94
N LEU A 472 5.91 -11.44 7.46
CA LEU A 472 6.39 -11.01 6.15
C LEU A 472 5.57 -11.72 5.04
N GLY A 473 4.64 -10.99 4.44
CA GLY A 473 3.69 -11.49 3.45
C GLY A 473 3.89 -10.94 2.05
N ILE A 474 3.42 -11.66 1.04
CA ILE A 474 3.40 -11.19 -0.35
C ILE A 474 2.28 -11.84 -1.18
N LEU A 475 1.73 -11.06 -2.10
CA LEU A 475 0.87 -11.52 -3.18
C LEU A 475 1.46 -11.01 -4.49
N THR A 476 1.94 -11.89 -5.36
CA THR A 476 2.64 -11.46 -6.58
C THR A 476 2.46 -12.43 -7.75
N PRO A 477 2.14 -11.96 -8.97
CA PRO A 477 2.14 -12.77 -10.17
C PRO A 477 3.54 -12.95 -10.77
N SER A 478 4.55 -12.27 -10.22
CA SER A 478 5.96 -12.30 -10.66
C SER A 478 6.87 -12.84 -9.57
N GLU A 479 8.03 -13.35 -9.98
CA GLU A 479 9.06 -13.80 -9.06
C GLU A 479 9.46 -12.67 -8.09
N ALA A 480 9.55 -12.99 -6.81
CA ALA A 480 9.95 -12.05 -5.76
C ALA A 480 11.05 -12.65 -4.89
N LEU A 481 11.88 -11.77 -4.34
CA LEU A 481 13.09 -12.13 -3.64
C LEU A 481 13.18 -11.34 -2.34
N PHE A 482 13.39 -12.03 -1.23
CA PHE A 482 13.78 -11.43 0.05
C PHE A 482 15.12 -12.03 0.45
N GLN A 483 16.04 -11.21 0.94
CA GLN A 483 17.35 -11.65 1.42
C GLN A 483 17.66 -10.98 2.75
N THR A 484 18.30 -11.71 3.65
CA THR A 484 18.84 -11.16 4.91
C THR A 484 20.19 -11.79 5.23
N THR A 485 21.01 -11.08 5.99
CA THR A 485 22.39 -11.47 6.30
C THR A 485 22.53 -11.84 7.77
N PHE A 486 23.28 -12.91 8.02
CA PHE A 486 23.66 -13.34 9.36
C PHE A 486 25.19 -13.34 9.47
N ARG A 487 25.72 -12.71 10.53
CA ARG A 487 27.16 -12.66 10.81
C ARG A 487 27.50 -13.37 12.11
N ASN A 488 28.63 -14.07 12.15
CA ASN A 488 29.19 -14.58 13.39
C ASN A 488 30.07 -13.52 14.06
N ASP A 489 29.56 -12.83 15.08
CA ASP A 489 30.33 -11.87 15.88
C ASP A 489 30.88 -12.50 17.17
N SER A 490 30.74 -13.81 17.34
CA SER A 490 31.36 -14.55 18.44
C SER A 490 32.83 -14.87 18.15
N GLU A 491 33.58 -15.22 19.19
CA GLU A 491 34.99 -15.66 19.05
C GLU A 491 35.12 -17.11 18.56
N LEU A 492 34.03 -17.87 18.51
CA LEU A 492 34.02 -19.30 18.21
C LEU A 492 33.41 -19.57 16.83
N PRO A 493 33.94 -20.54 16.07
CA PRO A 493 33.32 -20.93 14.80
C PRO A 493 31.98 -21.62 15.02
N ILE A 494 31.05 -21.42 14.09
CA ILE A 494 29.74 -22.11 14.07
C ILE A 494 29.78 -23.19 12.97
N PRO A 495 29.91 -24.48 13.33
CA PRO A 495 30.05 -25.56 12.34
C PRO A 495 28.75 -25.85 11.57
N ALA A 496 27.58 -25.67 12.20
CA ALA A 496 26.28 -25.94 11.60
C ALA A 496 25.21 -25.00 12.15
N ILE A 497 24.08 -24.91 11.45
CA ILE A 497 22.88 -24.18 11.92
C ILE A 497 21.61 -25.02 11.71
N LYS A 498 20.58 -24.74 12.49
CA LYS A 498 19.19 -25.15 12.22
C LYS A 498 18.38 -23.94 11.81
N ILE A 499 17.63 -24.05 10.72
CA ILE A 499 16.72 -23.02 10.21
C ILE A 499 15.29 -23.49 10.41
N GLU A 500 14.47 -22.69 11.07
CA GLU A 500 13.07 -22.96 11.33
C GLU A 500 12.22 -21.73 11.01
N PHE A 501 11.04 -21.91 10.43
CA PHE A 501 10.07 -20.83 10.24
C PHE A 501 8.67 -21.38 10.00
N GLU A 502 7.66 -20.54 10.23
CA GLU A 502 6.28 -20.82 9.92
C GLU A 502 5.93 -20.30 8.51
N ALA A 503 5.73 -21.22 7.57
CA ALA A 503 5.25 -20.87 6.23
C ALA A 503 3.73 -20.70 6.27
N GLN A 504 3.23 -19.54 5.84
CA GLN A 504 1.82 -19.20 5.90
C GLN A 504 1.19 -19.15 4.50
N HIS A 505 -0.01 -19.70 4.37
CA HIS A 505 -0.93 -19.48 3.25
C HIS A 505 -2.13 -18.70 3.77
N TRP A 506 -2.20 -17.42 3.42
CA TRP A 506 -3.17 -16.48 4.00
C TRP A 506 -4.29 -16.06 3.03
N ARG A 507 -4.08 -16.23 1.73
CA ARG A 507 -5.12 -16.00 0.72
C ARG A 507 -5.07 -17.05 -0.39
N ARG A 508 -6.24 -17.62 -0.67
CA ARG A 508 -6.38 -18.64 -1.71
C ARG A 508 -7.09 -18.08 -2.92
N PHE A 509 -6.58 -18.45 -4.09
CA PHE A 509 -7.34 -18.38 -5.33
C PHE A 509 -7.53 -19.78 -5.91
N THR A 510 -8.79 -20.20 -6.03
CA THR A 510 -9.16 -21.52 -6.51
C THR A 510 -8.72 -21.69 -7.97
N ASN A 511 -8.02 -22.79 -8.28
CA ASN A 511 -7.38 -23.01 -9.59
C ASN A 511 -6.34 -21.95 -9.99
N GLY A 512 -5.90 -21.12 -9.05
CA GLY A 512 -4.85 -20.12 -9.24
C GLY A 512 -3.49 -20.75 -9.52
N SER A 513 -2.45 -19.91 -9.48
CA SER A 513 -1.08 -20.35 -9.74
C SER A 513 -0.55 -21.26 -8.63
N LYS A 514 0.25 -22.26 -9.04
CA LYS A 514 0.91 -23.22 -8.15
C LYS A 514 2.20 -22.64 -7.55
N ASP A 515 2.05 -21.54 -6.82
CA ASP A 515 3.18 -20.76 -6.31
C ASP A 515 4.03 -21.58 -5.34
N ARG A 516 5.29 -21.19 -5.19
CA ARG A 516 6.23 -21.84 -4.26
C ARG A 516 7.08 -20.80 -3.55
N LEU A 517 7.30 -21.03 -2.26
CA LEU A 517 8.38 -20.43 -1.51
C LEU A 517 9.55 -21.40 -1.49
N GLN A 518 10.75 -20.90 -1.80
CA GLN A 518 12.00 -21.66 -1.75
C GLN A 518 13.04 -20.88 -0.98
N MET A 519 13.72 -21.54 -0.04
CA MET A 519 14.87 -20.96 0.66
C MET A 519 16.20 -21.50 0.12
N SER A 520 17.20 -20.63 0.10
CA SER A 520 18.59 -20.97 -0.21
C SER A 520 19.52 -20.23 0.75
N LEU A 521 20.67 -20.82 1.03
CA LEU A 521 21.76 -20.17 1.75
C LEU A 521 22.85 -19.80 0.75
N ILE A 522 23.37 -18.58 0.82
CA ILE A 522 24.50 -18.12 0.03
C ILE A 522 25.68 -17.89 0.97
N LYS A 523 26.78 -18.61 0.72
CA LYS A 523 28.06 -18.43 1.40
C LYS A 523 29.17 -18.40 0.37
N ASP A 524 30.10 -17.45 0.48
CA ASP A 524 31.24 -17.29 -0.44
C ASP A 524 30.83 -17.20 -1.94
N GLY A 525 29.64 -16.65 -2.20
CA GLY A 525 29.05 -16.54 -3.53
C GLY A 525 28.39 -17.80 -4.08
N ASN A 526 28.45 -18.93 -3.35
CA ASN A 526 27.81 -20.18 -3.72
C ASN A 526 26.40 -20.25 -3.14
N GLN A 527 25.39 -20.36 -4.01
CA GLN A 527 24.00 -20.56 -3.61
C GLN A 527 23.70 -22.05 -3.43
N ILE A 528 23.23 -22.42 -2.24
CA ILE A 528 22.91 -23.78 -1.86
C ILE A 528 21.41 -23.85 -1.56
N ALA A 529 20.66 -24.60 -2.37
CA ALA A 529 19.23 -24.79 -2.14
C ALA A 529 18.99 -25.68 -0.92
N ILE A 530 17.91 -25.40 -0.18
CA ILE A 530 17.50 -26.21 0.99
C ILE A 530 16.12 -26.82 0.71
N PRO A 531 16.03 -27.99 0.07
CA PRO A 531 14.76 -28.55 -0.41
C PRO A 531 13.70 -28.77 0.69
N ASN A 532 14.13 -29.05 1.92
CA ASN A 532 13.24 -29.25 3.07
C ASN A 532 12.47 -27.97 3.46
N LEU A 533 12.96 -26.80 3.06
CA LEU A 533 12.35 -25.50 3.33
C LEU A 533 11.44 -25.00 2.19
N ILE A 534 11.13 -25.85 1.20
CA ILE A 534 10.17 -25.52 0.14
C ILE A 534 8.74 -25.61 0.69
N PHE A 535 7.95 -24.55 0.48
CA PHE A 535 6.53 -24.51 0.79
C PHE A 535 5.70 -24.25 -0.47
N GLN A 536 4.56 -24.92 -0.60
CA GLN A 536 3.64 -24.75 -1.73
C GLN A 536 2.20 -24.63 -1.21
N PRO A 537 1.55 -23.45 -1.33
CA PRO A 537 0.15 -23.26 -0.94
C PRO A 537 -0.82 -24.12 -1.77
N SER A 538 -1.97 -24.43 -1.17
CA SER A 538 -3.04 -25.19 -1.84
C SER A 538 -3.86 -24.32 -2.78
N THR A 539 -4.03 -24.75 -4.03
CA THR A 539 -4.91 -24.09 -5.01
C THR A 539 -6.36 -24.59 -4.99
N THR A 540 -6.72 -25.42 -4.00
CA THR A 540 -8.04 -26.06 -3.90
C THR A 540 -8.83 -25.54 -2.71
N GLY A 541 -10.15 -25.33 -2.89
CA GLY A 541 -11.04 -24.80 -1.86
C GLY A 541 -11.72 -23.50 -2.27
N GLN A 542 -12.27 -22.77 -1.30
CA GLN A 542 -12.92 -21.46 -1.51
C GLN A 542 -11.89 -20.37 -1.79
N ASN A 543 -12.25 -19.41 -2.65
CA ASN A 543 -11.45 -18.23 -2.99
C ASN A 543 -11.53 -17.18 -1.86
N GLY A 544 -10.45 -16.42 -1.63
CA GLY A 544 -10.38 -15.32 -0.67
C GLY A 544 -9.44 -15.55 0.52
N LYS A 545 -9.57 -14.67 1.54
CA LYS A 545 -8.81 -14.72 2.80
C LYS A 545 -9.02 -16.05 3.53
N LEU A 546 -7.93 -16.63 4.02
CA LEU A 546 -7.95 -17.77 4.93
C LEU A 546 -7.87 -17.24 6.36
N PHE A 547 -8.87 -17.60 7.18
CA PHE A 547 -8.90 -17.22 8.59
C PHE A 547 -9.33 -18.41 9.47
N PRO A 548 -8.43 -18.96 10.30
CA PRO A 548 -6.99 -18.63 10.38
C PRO A 548 -6.23 -18.95 9.07
N PRO A 549 -5.03 -18.38 8.85
CA PRO A 549 -4.15 -18.83 7.77
C PRO A 549 -3.81 -20.31 7.93
N THR A 550 -3.47 -20.97 6.83
CA THR A 550 -2.89 -22.32 6.90
C THR A 550 -1.39 -22.18 7.14
N THR A 551 -0.87 -22.78 8.21
CA THR A 551 0.54 -22.67 8.58
C THR A 551 1.23 -24.04 8.54
N GLU A 552 2.46 -24.09 8.05
CA GLU A 552 3.33 -25.27 8.05
C GLU A 552 4.70 -24.90 8.65
N LEU A 553 5.12 -25.58 9.72
CA LEU A 553 6.47 -25.44 10.25
C LEU A 553 7.46 -26.08 9.29
N LYS A 554 8.42 -25.30 8.81
CA LYS A 554 9.54 -25.76 7.98
C LYS A 554 10.80 -25.77 8.82
N SER A 555 11.59 -26.83 8.70
CA SER A 555 12.80 -27.04 9.50
C SER A 555 13.87 -27.75 8.68
N ALA A 556 15.13 -27.34 8.81
CA ALA A 556 16.26 -28.01 8.17
C ALA A 556 17.58 -27.75 8.92
N TYR A 557 18.40 -28.80 8.99
CA TYR A 557 19.81 -28.71 9.38
C TYR A 557 20.67 -28.31 8.17
N PHE A 558 21.56 -27.35 8.37
CA PHE A 558 22.60 -26.98 7.44
C PHE A 558 23.96 -27.30 8.05
N ARG A 559 24.55 -28.42 7.60
CA ARG A 559 25.84 -28.98 8.06
C ARG A 559 27.00 -28.37 7.28
N ASN A 560 28.22 -28.53 7.78
CA ASN A 560 29.44 -28.07 7.10
C ASN A 560 29.43 -26.56 6.77
N LEU A 561 28.82 -25.75 7.63
CA LEU A 561 28.77 -24.30 7.47
C LEU A 561 30.13 -23.67 7.77
N HIS A 562 30.79 -24.08 8.86
CA HIS A 562 32.05 -23.54 9.35
C HIS A 562 32.14 -22.01 9.22
N LEU A 563 31.22 -21.29 9.88
CA LEU A 563 31.17 -19.83 9.88
C LEU A 563 32.19 -19.31 10.90
N ALA A 564 33.33 -18.78 10.45
CA ALA A 564 34.33 -18.22 11.35
C ALA A 564 33.91 -16.85 11.91
N SER A 565 34.63 -16.36 12.91
CA SER A 565 34.38 -15.02 13.47
C SER A 565 34.56 -13.95 12.38
N GLY A 566 33.54 -13.10 12.21
CA GLY A 566 33.45 -12.09 11.17
C GLY A 566 32.89 -12.57 9.82
N ASP A 567 32.72 -13.89 9.62
CA ASP A 567 32.13 -14.42 8.40
C ASP A 567 30.60 -14.24 8.37
N GLU A 568 30.06 -14.17 7.17
CA GLU A 568 28.64 -13.95 6.90
C GLU A 568 28.07 -15.05 5.99
N PHE A 569 26.76 -15.30 6.13
CA PHE A 569 25.98 -15.94 5.08
C PHE A 569 24.69 -15.15 4.83
N VAL A 570 24.16 -15.29 3.62
CA VAL A 570 22.87 -14.69 3.25
C VAL A 570 21.82 -15.78 3.19
N LEU A 571 20.70 -15.57 3.88
CA LEU A 571 19.49 -16.36 3.69
C LEU A 571 18.65 -15.71 2.58
N GLN A 572 18.35 -16.47 1.55
CA GLN A 572 17.54 -16.03 0.42
C GLN A 572 16.20 -16.76 0.40
N ILE A 573 15.12 -15.99 0.32
CA ILE A 573 13.75 -16.48 0.18
C ILE A 573 13.23 -16.05 -1.17
N LYS A 574 12.88 -17.04 -1.99
CA LYS A 574 12.42 -16.84 -3.35
C LYS A 574 10.96 -17.27 -3.46
N ILE A 575 10.11 -16.36 -3.88
CA ILE A 575 8.71 -16.62 -4.19
C ILE A 575 8.59 -16.77 -5.70
N ILE A 576 8.20 -17.96 -6.14
CA ILE A 576 8.14 -18.34 -7.55
C ILE A 576 6.67 -18.60 -7.89
N PRO A 577 6.03 -17.71 -8.68
CA PRO A 577 4.71 -17.97 -9.20
C PRO A 577 4.67 -19.25 -10.02
N GLY A 578 3.64 -20.06 -9.79
CA GLY A 578 3.41 -21.27 -10.57
C GLY A 578 2.61 -21.00 -11.84
N THR A 579 2.62 -21.96 -12.77
CA THR A 579 1.62 -21.93 -13.86
C THR A 579 0.22 -22.15 -13.28
N PRO A 580 -0.81 -21.45 -13.79
CA PRO A 580 -2.21 -21.70 -13.43
C PRO A 580 -2.60 -23.17 -13.66
N SER A 581 -3.64 -23.63 -12.97
CA SER A 581 -4.19 -24.97 -13.20
C SER A 581 -5.05 -24.98 -14.47
N GLY A 582 -4.47 -25.21 -15.65
CA GLY A 582 -5.20 -25.29 -16.94
C GLY A 582 -4.27 -25.20 -18.16
N SER A 583 -4.71 -25.66 -19.35
CA SER A 583 -3.85 -25.60 -20.55
C SER A 583 -3.55 -24.16 -20.95
N THR A 584 -2.26 -23.82 -21.01
CA THR A 584 -1.72 -22.61 -21.63
C THR A 584 -1.91 -22.68 -23.16
N SER A 585 -2.34 -21.59 -23.78
CA SER A 585 -2.52 -21.52 -25.24
C SER A 585 -1.17 -21.49 -25.95
N SER A 586 -1.07 -22.22 -27.06
CA SER A 586 0.04 -22.13 -28.02
C SER A 586 -0.36 -21.37 -29.28
N ASP A 587 -1.49 -20.67 -29.25
CA ASP A 587 -2.05 -20.00 -30.42
C ASP A 587 -1.32 -18.68 -30.71
N VAL A 588 -1.32 -18.26 -31.97
CA VAL A 588 -0.68 -17.03 -32.44
C VAL A 588 -1.59 -16.38 -33.47
N PHE A 589 -2.03 -15.14 -33.23
CA PHE A 589 -3.04 -14.48 -34.05
C PHE A 589 -2.89 -12.96 -34.07
N ILE A 590 -3.46 -12.32 -35.09
CA ILE A 590 -3.53 -10.86 -35.25
C ILE A 590 -4.58 -10.32 -34.27
N ASN A 591 -4.19 -9.36 -33.43
CA ASN A 591 -4.99 -8.88 -32.31
C ASN A 591 -5.61 -7.49 -32.53
N GLU A 592 -4.84 -6.57 -33.10
CA GLU A 592 -5.23 -5.18 -33.32
C GLU A 592 -4.51 -4.63 -34.56
N PHE A 593 -5.15 -3.75 -35.32
CA PHE A 593 -4.50 -2.98 -36.38
C PHE A 593 -5.24 -1.67 -36.68
N HIS A 594 -4.50 -0.71 -37.24
CA HIS A 594 -5.01 0.60 -37.69
C HIS A 594 -4.47 0.91 -39.08
N TYR A 595 -5.34 1.23 -40.05
CA TYR A 595 -4.98 1.49 -41.44
C TYR A 595 -5.53 2.80 -42.03
N ASP A 596 -6.72 3.28 -41.63
CA ASP A 596 -7.34 4.49 -42.23
C ASP A 596 -7.66 5.54 -41.15
N ASN A 597 -7.26 6.79 -41.39
CA ASN A 597 -7.70 7.94 -40.59
C ASN A 597 -7.78 9.27 -41.36
N SER A 598 -8.30 10.29 -40.67
CA SER A 598 -8.50 11.61 -41.25
C SER A 598 -7.20 12.29 -41.65
N GLY A 599 -7.03 12.53 -42.95
CA GLY A 599 -5.89 13.27 -43.49
C GLY A 599 -4.91 12.35 -44.20
N ASN A 600 -3.64 12.37 -43.80
CA ASN A 600 -2.67 11.37 -44.23
C ASN A 600 -2.71 10.26 -43.20
N ASP A 601 -2.88 9.00 -43.60
CA ASP A 601 -2.92 7.86 -42.68
C ASP A 601 -1.66 7.87 -41.79
N VAL A 602 -1.82 8.23 -40.51
CA VAL A 602 -0.72 8.38 -39.53
C VAL A 602 -0.96 7.47 -38.34
N GLY A 603 0.10 6.84 -37.82
CA GLY A 603 -0.01 5.93 -36.67
C GLY A 603 -0.60 4.57 -37.04
N GLU A 604 -0.39 4.13 -38.28
CA GLU A 604 -0.73 2.81 -38.76
C GLU A 604 0.13 1.74 -38.09
N PHE A 605 -0.47 0.65 -37.64
CA PHE A 605 0.24 -0.43 -36.95
C PHE A 605 -0.49 -1.76 -37.04
N ILE A 606 0.23 -2.83 -36.71
CA ILE A 606 -0.31 -4.18 -36.54
C ILE A 606 0.20 -4.74 -35.21
N GLU A 607 -0.66 -5.46 -34.50
CA GLU A 607 -0.37 -6.20 -33.29
C GLU A 607 -0.69 -7.69 -33.44
N VAL A 608 0.18 -8.53 -32.87
CA VAL A 608 0.08 -9.99 -32.86
C VAL A 608 0.22 -10.48 -31.42
N VAL A 609 -0.66 -11.39 -31.03
CA VAL A 609 -0.60 -12.13 -29.76
C VAL A 609 0.15 -13.45 -29.97
N VAL A 610 1.06 -13.79 -29.07
CA VAL A 610 1.77 -15.08 -29.01
C VAL A 610 1.44 -15.77 -27.70
N GLY A 611 0.79 -16.93 -27.77
CA GLY A 611 0.43 -17.72 -26.59
C GLY A 611 1.66 -18.25 -25.83
N PRO A 612 1.60 -18.34 -24.48
CA PRO A 612 2.76 -18.65 -23.64
C PRO A 612 3.30 -20.09 -23.81
N ALA A 613 2.55 -20.99 -24.46
CA ALA A 613 3.00 -22.34 -24.79
C ALA A 613 3.48 -22.51 -26.26
N PHE A 614 3.61 -21.41 -27.01
CA PHE A 614 4.09 -21.47 -28.39
C PHE A 614 5.60 -21.76 -28.43
N LEU A 615 5.98 -22.86 -29.07
CA LEU A 615 7.37 -23.30 -29.26
C LEU A 615 7.76 -23.38 -30.75
N GLY A 616 7.00 -22.73 -31.64
CA GLY A 616 7.20 -22.79 -33.09
C GLY A 616 8.22 -21.77 -33.63
N ALA A 617 8.43 -21.78 -34.95
CA ALA A 617 9.25 -20.78 -35.64
C ALA A 617 8.69 -19.36 -35.51
N THR A 618 9.53 -18.33 -35.61
CA THR A 618 9.11 -16.93 -35.51
C THR A 618 7.99 -16.61 -36.53
N PRO A 619 6.85 -16.07 -36.09
CA PRO A 619 5.77 -15.63 -36.97
C PRO A 619 6.15 -14.46 -37.87
N SER A 620 5.34 -14.19 -38.90
CA SER A 620 5.58 -13.09 -39.83
C SER A 620 4.28 -12.58 -40.47
N ILE A 621 4.29 -11.30 -40.85
CA ILE A 621 3.15 -10.60 -41.49
C ILE A 621 3.48 -10.27 -42.95
N GLN A 622 2.49 -10.39 -43.83
CA GLN A 622 2.54 -9.91 -45.23
C GLN A 622 1.25 -9.15 -45.56
N LEU A 623 1.39 -7.95 -46.16
CA LEU A 623 0.26 -7.13 -46.61
C LEU A 623 -0.15 -7.45 -48.05
N TYR A 624 -1.43 -7.25 -48.36
CA TYR A 624 -2.05 -7.56 -49.65
C TYR A 624 -3.00 -6.48 -50.13
N ASN A 625 -2.89 -6.14 -51.42
CA ASN A 625 -3.82 -5.28 -52.13
C ASN A 625 -4.96 -6.15 -52.69
N GLY A 626 -6.20 -5.98 -52.24
CA GLY A 626 -7.30 -6.84 -52.64
C GLY A 626 -7.92 -6.46 -53.98
N ASN A 627 -7.65 -5.28 -54.54
CA ASN A 627 -8.09 -4.91 -55.89
C ASN A 627 -7.38 -5.74 -56.99
N ASN A 628 -6.13 -6.17 -56.76
CA ASN A 628 -5.40 -7.03 -57.70
C ASN A 628 -4.95 -8.37 -57.11
N GLY A 629 -5.21 -8.61 -55.82
CA GLY A 629 -4.87 -9.81 -55.06
C GLY A 629 -3.37 -9.98 -54.78
N ARG A 630 -2.52 -8.98 -55.05
CA ARG A 630 -1.07 -9.11 -54.91
C ARG A 630 -0.59 -8.63 -53.55
N SER A 631 0.45 -9.29 -53.06
CA SER A 631 1.22 -8.85 -51.90
C SER A 631 1.96 -7.55 -52.19
N TYR A 632 2.09 -6.71 -51.16
CA TYR A 632 2.92 -5.50 -51.19
C TYR A 632 3.65 -5.33 -49.86
N GLY A 633 4.68 -4.49 -49.86
CA GLY A 633 5.62 -4.39 -48.74
C GLY A 633 6.49 -5.64 -48.62
N SER A 634 7.55 -5.54 -47.82
CA SER A 634 8.36 -6.71 -47.46
C SER A 634 7.61 -7.54 -46.41
N ARG A 635 7.81 -8.87 -46.42
CA ARG A 635 7.37 -9.73 -45.32
C ARG A 635 8.11 -9.33 -44.04
N ILE A 636 7.37 -9.09 -42.97
CA ILE A 636 7.90 -8.55 -41.72
C ILE A 636 7.98 -9.69 -40.69
N SER A 637 9.17 -9.95 -40.15
CA SER A 637 9.34 -10.94 -39.06
C SER A 637 8.83 -10.37 -37.75
N LEU A 638 8.26 -11.20 -36.88
CA LEU A 638 7.85 -10.77 -35.53
C LEU A 638 9.06 -10.36 -34.66
N ASP A 639 10.28 -10.80 -34.99
CA ASP A 639 11.51 -10.30 -34.33
C ASP A 639 11.76 -8.80 -34.57
N GLU A 640 11.08 -8.21 -35.56
CA GLU A 640 11.13 -6.77 -35.81
C GLU A 640 9.98 -5.99 -35.15
N PHE A 641 9.14 -6.66 -34.36
CA PHE A 641 8.06 -6.04 -33.57
C PHE A 641 8.57 -5.71 -32.17
N THR A 642 7.91 -4.76 -31.51
CA THR A 642 8.20 -4.38 -30.13
C THR A 642 7.29 -5.17 -29.18
N PRO A 643 7.82 -5.83 -28.15
CA PRO A 643 6.97 -6.40 -27.10
C PRO A 643 6.28 -5.29 -26.31
N GLY A 644 4.97 -5.41 -26.12
CA GLY A 644 4.16 -4.46 -25.37
C GLY A 644 4.41 -4.40 -23.86
N PRO A 645 4.03 -3.30 -23.18
CA PRO A 645 4.13 -3.13 -21.73
C PRO A 645 3.17 -4.02 -20.92
N SER A 646 2.05 -4.48 -21.50
CA SER A 646 1.08 -5.37 -20.81
C SER A 646 1.56 -6.83 -20.67
N ASN A 647 2.79 -7.13 -21.08
CA ASN A 647 3.35 -8.49 -21.06
C ASN A 647 3.63 -8.96 -19.63
N THR A 648 2.84 -9.93 -19.15
CA THR A 648 2.97 -10.53 -17.82
C THR A 648 3.34 -12.02 -17.93
N PRO A 649 4.24 -12.57 -17.09
CA PRO A 649 4.54 -13.99 -17.07
C PRO A 649 3.28 -14.86 -16.94
N GLY A 650 3.14 -15.87 -17.82
CA GLY A 650 2.00 -16.78 -17.82
C GLY A 650 0.78 -16.31 -18.63
N LEU A 651 0.76 -15.07 -19.12
CA LEU A 651 -0.20 -14.57 -20.12
C LEU A 651 0.42 -14.58 -21.54
N PRO A 652 -0.40 -14.45 -22.60
CA PRO A 652 0.10 -14.24 -23.94
C PRO A 652 0.95 -12.96 -24.06
N THR A 653 1.96 -12.99 -24.93
CA THR A 653 2.81 -11.83 -25.22
C THR A 653 2.23 -11.06 -26.40
N LEU A 654 2.01 -9.75 -26.23
CA LEU A 654 1.58 -8.83 -27.27
C LEU A 654 2.81 -8.21 -27.94
N TYR A 655 2.86 -8.29 -29.26
CA TYR A 655 3.90 -7.70 -30.11
C TYR A 655 3.25 -6.74 -31.08
N PHE A 656 3.70 -5.48 -31.12
CA PHE A 656 3.17 -4.49 -32.05
C PHE A 656 4.28 -3.86 -32.91
N LYS A 657 3.91 -3.35 -34.08
CA LYS A 657 4.82 -2.61 -34.95
C LYS A 657 4.05 -1.56 -35.75
N GLU A 658 4.56 -0.33 -35.73
CA GLU A 658 4.13 0.71 -36.65
C GLU A 658 4.57 0.39 -38.08
N ILE A 659 3.64 0.46 -39.03
CA ILE A 659 3.86 0.12 -40.43
C ILE A 659 3.23 1.21 -41.27
N SER A 660 4.04 2.07 -41.88
CA SER A 660 3.54 3.13 -42.75
C SER A 660 3.11 2.62 -44.13
N GLY A 661 2.01 3.15 -44.64
CA GLY A 661 1.49 2.88 -45.97
C GLY A 661 0.71 1.57 -46.08
N ILE A 662 0.00 1.18 -45.01
CA ILE A 662 -1.07 0.19 -45.12
C ILE A 662 -2.16 0.83 -46.01
N GLN A 663 -2.66 0.06 -46.96
CA GLN A 663 -3.57 0.58 -47.98
C GLN A 663 -5.01 0.62 -47.49
N ASN A 664 -5.71 1.72 -47.80
CA ASN A 664 -7.15 1.90 -47.59
C ASN A 664 -7.87 1.34 -48.82
N GLY A 665 -8.38 0.11 -48.75
CA GLY A 665 -9.00 -0.55 -49.89
C GLY A 665 -10.17 -1.44 -49.53
N ALA A 666 -11.21 -1.36 -50.37
CA ALA A 666 -12.40 -2.19 -50.36
C ALA A 666 -12.35 -3.28 -51.45
N PRO A 667 -11.66 -4.42 -51.23
CA PRO A 667 -10.96 -4.83 -50.00
C PRO A 667 -9.42 -4.75 -50.10
N ASP A 668 -8.75 -4.75 -48.96
CA ASP A 668 -7.33 -5.01 -48.74
C ASP A 668 -7.16 -5.95 -47.52
N GLY A 669 -5.96 -6.46 -47.25
CA GLY A 669 -5.78 -7.42 -46.17
C GLY A 669 -4.34 -7.74 -45.77
N LEU A 670 -4.22 -8.61 -44.77
CA LEU A 670 -2.95 -9.04 -44.18
C LEU A 670 -2.98 -10.53 -43.85
N ALA A 671 -1.82 -11.18 -43.99
CA ALA A 671 -1.65 -12.59 -43.66
C ALA A 671 -0.59 -12.79 -42.57
N LEU A 672 -0.94 -13.54 -41.53
CA LEU A 672 -0.04 -14.06 -40.52
C LEU A 672 0.41 -15.46 -40.92
N ALA A 673 1.72 -15.72 -40.90
CA ALA A 673 2.28 -17.01 -41.26
C ALA A 673 3.40 -17.46 -40.33
N ILE A 674 3.44 -18.77 -40.06
CA ILE A 674 4.42 -19.45 -39.20
C ILE A 674 5.04 -20.57 -40.03
N ASP A 675 6.37 -20.61 -40.11
CA ASP A 675 7.12 -21.61 -40.89
C ASP A 675 6.63 -21.77 -42.35
N GLY A 676 6.26 -20.64 -42.96
CA GLY A 676 5.73 -20.62 -44.33
C GLY A 676 4.27 -21.10 -44.49
N VAL A 677 3.58 -21.41 -43.40
CA VAL A 677 2.15 -21.79 -43.40
C VAL A 677 1.31 -20.61 -42.93
N VAL A 678 0.29 -20.23 -43.71
CA VAL A 678 -0.65 -19.17 -43.34
C VAL A 678 -1.53 -19.65 -42.17
N ARG A 679 -1.53 -18.89 -41.08
CA ARG A 679 -2.39 -19.06 -39.91
C ARG A 679 -3.67 -18.25 -40.04
N GLU A 680 -3.54 -16.98 -40.37
CA GLU A 680 -4.66 -16.09 -40.61
C GLU A 680 -4.46 -15.35 -41.92
N PHE A 681 -5.53 -15.21 -42.70
CA PHE A 681 -5.57 -14.31 -43.84
C PHE A 681 -6.83 -13.47 -43.72
N LEU A 682 -6.65 -12.24 -43.21
CA LEU A 682 -7.73 -11.33 -42.85
C LEU A 682 -7.85 -10.22 -43.89
N SER A 683 -9.07 -9.76 -44.13
CA SER A 683 -9.35 -8.59 -44.95
C SER A 683 -10.31 -7.63 -44.27
N TYR A 684 -10.23 -6.37 -44.66
CA TYR A 684 -11.18 -5.33 -44.29
C TYR A 684 -11.91 -4.83 -45.55
N GLU A 685 -13.10 -4.27 -45.36
CA GLU A 685 -13.94 -3.71 -46.43
C GLU A 685 -14.34 -4.68 -47.56
N GLY A 686 -14.24 -5.99 -47.33
CA GLY A 686 -14.66 -7.04 -48.27
C GLY A 686 -13.76 -8.27 -48.23
N THR A 687 -13.79 -9.10 -49.27
CA THR A 687 -12.95 -10.31 -49.42
C THR A 687 -12.33 -10.40 -50.80
N PHE A 688 -11.15 -11.02 -50.90
CA PHE A 688 -10.45 -11.25 -52.16
C PHE A 688 -9.62 -12.53 -52.11
N THR A 689 -9.16 -13.01 -53.27
CA THR A 689 -8.24 -14.14 -53.38
C THR A 689 -6.84 -13.64 -53.72
N ALA A 690 -5.84 -14.04 -52.93
CA ALA A 690 -4.47 -13.66 -53.21
C ALA A 690 -3.94 -14.39 -54.46
N VAL A 691 -3.22 -13.67 -55.32
CA VAL A 691 -2.65 -14.20 -56.57
C VAL A 691 -1.17 -14.51 -56.48
N ASP A 692 -0.48 -13.96 -55.47
CA ASP A 692 0.92 -14.23 -55.14
C ASP A 692 1.16 -14.21 -53.62
N GLY A 693 2.42 -14.19 -53.18
CA GLY A 693 2.78 -14.14 -51.77
C GLY A 693 2.53 -15.45 -51.02
N ILE A 694 2.63 -15.39 -49.69
CA ILE A 694 2.46 -16.56 -48.81
C ILE A 694 1.04 -17.13 -48.80
N ALA A 695 0.04 -16.31 -49.16
CA ALA A 695 -1.37 -16.67 -49.20
C ALA A 695 -1.87 -16.99 -50.62
N ALA A 696 -0.98 -17.17 -51.60
CA ALA A 696 -1.36 -17.39 -52.99
C ALA A 696 -2.41 -18.50 -53.16
N GLY A 697 -3.54 -18.17 -53.80
CA GLY A 697 -4.68 -19.06 -54.01
C GLY A 697 -5.66 -19.17 -52.85
N MET A 698 -5.38 -18.54 -51.70
CA MET A 698 -6.30 -18.46 -50.55
C MET A 698 -7.24 -17.29 -50.69
N THR A 699 -8.49 -17.44 -50.24
CA THR A 699 -9.46 -16.34 -50.09
C THR A 699 -9.40 -15.80 -48.67
N SER A 700 -9.40 -14.48 -48.52
CA SER A 700 -9.35 -13.80 -47.23
C SER A 700 -10.66 -13.94 -46.45
N ASN A 701 -10.56 -13.90 -45.11
CA ASN A 701 -11.69 -13.83 -44.19
C ASN A 701 -11.91 -12.38 -43.77
N PRO A 702 -13.13 -11.82 -43.92
CA PRO A 702 -13.38 -10.42 -43.59
C PRO A 702 -13.49 -10.25 -42.07
N VAL A 703 -12.89 -9.20 -41.51
CA VAL A 703 -13.03 -8.85 -40.08
C VAL A 703 -14.41 -8.26 -39.73
N GLY A 704 -15.18 -7.83 -40.73
CA GLY A 704 -16.57 -7.36 -40.55
C GLY A 704 -16.71 -5.92 -40.02
N VAL A 705 -15.61 -5.26 -39.69
CA VAL A 705 -15.52 -3.85 -39.32
C VAL A 705 -14.54 -3.10 -40.24
N ALA A 706 -14.69 -1.79 -40.34
CA ALA A 706 -13.88 -0.95 -41.22
C ALA A 706 -13.63 0.41 -40.57
N GLN A 707 -12.48 0.99 -40.91
CA GLN A 707 -12.13 2.37 -40.60
C GLN A 707 -12.47 3.25 -41.81
N GLY A 708 -12.32 4.56 -41.67
CA GLY A 708 -12.56 5.45 -42.80
C GLY A 708 -11.99 6.84 -42.57
N PRO A 709 -12.22 7.76 -43.52
CA PRO A 709 -11.57 9.07 -43.54
C PRO A 709 -12.00 10.03 -42.41
N SER A 710 -12.94 9.61 -41.57
CA SER A 710 -13.37 10.32 -40.36
C SER A 710 -12.80 9.74 -39.07
N THR A 711 -12.07 8.62 -39.12
CA THR A 711 -11.40 8.03 -37.97
C THR A 711 -10.34 9.02 -37.45
N PRO A 712 -10.36 9.39 -36.15
CA PRO A 712 -9.33 10.27 -35.59
C PRO A 712 -7.96 9.57 -35.51
N VAL A 713 -6.89 10.32 -35.73
CA VAL A 713 -5.51 9.81 -35.61
C VAL A 713 -5.26 9.27 -34.19
N GLY A 714 -4.71 8.06 -34.09
CA GLY A 714 -4.38 7.40 -32.82
C GLY A 714 -5.60 6.84 -32.06
N GLN A 715 -6.76 6.74 -32.72
CA GLN A 715 -8.01 6.29 -32.11
C GLN A 715 -8.74 5.28 -32.99
N GLN A 716 -9.69 4.55 -32.40
CA GLN A 716 -10.66 3.71 -33.12
C GLN A 716 -10.03 2.65 -34.04
N SER A 717 -8.94 2.02 -33.60
CA SER A 717 -8.34 0.82 -34.19
C SER A 717 -9.35 -0.33 -34.31
N ILE A 718 -9.09 -1.23 -35.27
CA ILE A 718 -9.80 -2.51 -35.35
C ILE A 718 -9.12 -3.46 -34.38
N SER A 719 -9.87 -3.95 -33.40
CA SER A 719 -9.32 -4.75 -32.31
C SER A 719 -10.21 -5.96 -31.99
N ARG A 720 -9.61 -6.98 -31.38
CA ARG A 720 -10.35 -8.12 -30.83
C ARG A 720 -10.80 -7.82 -29.41
N THR A 721 -12.08 -8.10 -29.13
CA THR A 721 -12.70 -7.97 -27.81
C THR A 721 -13.35 -9.29 -27.39
N GLY A 722 -13.58 -9.49 -26.08
CA GLY A 722 -14.12 -10.74 -25.54
C GLY A 722 -13.18 -11.41 -24.53
N SER A 723 -13.51 -12.63 -24.11
CA SER A 723 -12.74 -13.36 -23.09
C SER A 723 -12.36 -14.75 -23.58
N GLY A 724 -11.06 -15.06 -23.61
CA GLY A 724 -10.60 -16.30 -24.23
C GLY A 724 -9.09 -16.51 -24.22
N LYS A 725 -8.62 -17.53 -24.93
CA LYS A 725 -7.19 -17.87 -25.04
C LYS A 725 -6.74 -18.18 -26.47
N ILE A 726 -7.68 -18.38 -27.39
CA ILE A 726 -7.43 -18.61 -28.82
C ILE A 726 -8.14 -17.53 -29.63
N ALA A 727 -7.72 -17.35 -30.88
CA ALA A 727 -8.27 -16.36 -31.80
C ALA A 727 -9.81 -16.40 -31.85
N GLU A 728 -10.40 -17.58 -31.96
CA GLU A 728 -11.85 -17.78 -32.14
C GLU A 728 -12.70 -17.41 -30.92
N ASP A 729 -12.11 -17.20 -29.76
CA ASP A 729 -12.84 -16.77 -28.56
C ASP A 729 -13.18 -15.27 -28.57
N PHE A 730 -12.62 -14.51 -29.51
CA PHE A 730 -12.75 -13.07 -29.58
C PHE A 730 -13.49 -12.63 -30.85
N GLU A 731 -14.14 -11.47 -30.77
CA GLU A 731 -14.84 -10.84 -31.88
C GLU A 731 -14.13 -9.55 -32.31
N TRP A 732 -14.14 -9.25 -33.61
CA TRP A 732 -13.60 -8.01 -34.17
C TRP A 732 -14.55 -6.84 -33.95
N GLN A 733 -14.04 -5.73 -33.42
CA GLN A 733 -14.78 -4.48 -33.22
C GLN A 733 -13.91 -3.24 -33.52
N ILE A 734 -14.55 -2.08 -33.63
CA ILE A 734 -13.86 -0.78 -33.56
C ILE A 734 -13.77 -0.40 -32.08
N GLN A 735 -12.55 -0.27 -31.56
CA GLN A 735 -12.32 0.08 -30.17
C GLN A 735 -12.77 1.52 -29.87
N PRO A 736 -13.42 1.81 -28.72
CA PRO A 736 -13.69 3.19 -28.33
C PRO A 736 -12.40 3.91 -27.87
N GLY A 737 -12.20 5.15 -28.31
CA GLY A 737 -11.08 5.98 -27.83
C GLY A 737 -9.74 5.64 -28.49
N ASN A 738 -8.64 5.77 -27.73
CA ASN A 738 -7.29 5.57 -28.24
C ASN A 738 -7.01 4.10 -28.63
N HIS A 739 -6.18 3.90 -29.66
CA HIS A 739 -5.62 2.59 -29.98
C HIS A 739 -4.69 2.07 -28.87
N THR A 740 -4.47 0.75 -28.80
CA THR A 740 -3.78 0.08 -27.67
C THR A 740 -2.53 -0.69 -28.08
N PRO A 741 -1.59 -0.12 -28.86
CA PRO A 741 -0.40 -0.85 -29.29
C PRO A 741 0.43 -1.35 -28.10
N GLY A 742 0.52 -2.67 -27.95
CA GLY A 742 1.24 -3.35 -26.87
C GLY A 742 0.47 -3.45 -25.55
N GLU A 743 -0.77 -2.98 -25.50
CA GLU A 743 -1.67 -3.02 -24.35
C GLU A 743 -2.85 -3.97 -24.62
N ILE A 744 -3.49 -4.47 -23.57
CA ILE A 744 -4.71 -5.28 -23.76
C ILE A 744 -5.84 -4.40 -24.32
N ASN A 745 -6.48 -4.86 -25.40
CA ASN A 745 -7.62 -4.16 -26.02
C ASN A 745 -8.76 -3.91 -25.02
N ILE A 746 -9.51 -2.83 -25.22
CA ILE A 746 -10.65 -2.50 -24.37
C ILE A 746 -11.72 -3.60 -24.46
N GLY A 747 -12.08 -4.16 -23.31
CA GLY A 747 -13.04 -5.27 -23.21
C GLY A 747 -12.47 -6.64 -23.58
N GLN A 748 -11.17 -6.75 -23.83
CA GLN A 748 -10.47 -8.01 -24.01
C GLN A 748 -9.94 -8.55 -22.68
N SER A 749 -10.02 -9.87 -22.50
CA SER A 749 -9.38 -10.58 -21.39
C SER A 749 -8.86 -11.93 -21.87
N PHE A 750 -7.61 -12.27 -21.52
CA PHE A 750 -7.00 -13.56 -21.86
C PHE A 750 -7.30 -14.67 -20.82
N GLY A 751 -8.37 -14.49 -20.04
CA GLY A 751 -8.68 -15.25 -18.84
C GLY A 751 -8.08 -14.62 -17.59
N ALA A 752 -8.28 -15.27 -16.43
CA ALA A 752 -7.69 -14.82 -15.18
C ALA A 752 -6.15 -14.77 -15.32
N SER A 753 -5.55 -13.68 -14.85
CA SER A 753 -4.14 -13.60 -14.45
C SER A 753 -3.75 -14.89 -13.70
N PRO A 754 -2.49 -15.35 -13.66
CA PRO A 754 -2.09 -16.29 -12.62
C PRO A 754 -2.49 -15.69 -11.27
N GLU A 755 -3.65 -16.11 -10.75
CA GLU A 755 -4.20 -15.60 -9.51
C GLU A 755 -3.26 -16.11 -8.42
N PRO A 756 -2.37 -15.23 -7.91
CA PRO A 756 -1.29 -15.66 -7.05
C PRO A 756 -1.83 -16.02 -5.68
N GLN A 757 -1.21 -16.98 -5.02
CA GLN A 757 -1.56 -17.33 -3.66
C GLN A 757 -0.88 -16.35 -2.71
N GLY A 758 -1.58 -15.96 -1.64
CA GLY A 758 -1.00 -15.16 -0.57
C GLY A 758 -0.08 -16.02 0.29
N ILE A 759 1.23 -15.82 0.17
CA ILE A 759 2.26 -16.53 0.92
C ILE A 759 2.84 -15.59 1.98
N GLY A 760 3.17 -16.11 3.15
CA GLY A 760 3.93 -15.39 4.17
C GLY A 760 4.93 -16.28 4.90
N ILE A 761 5.83 -15.65 5.63
CA ILE A 761 6.71 -16.28 6.61
C ILE A 761 6.57 -15.57 7.94
N ASP A 762 6.68 -16.33 9.00
CA ASP A 762 6.63 -15.85 10.37
C ASP A 762 7.58 -16.68 11.25
N ASN A 763 7.96 -16.16 12.41
CA ASN A 763 8.77 -16.84 13.42
C ASN A 763 10.03 -17.51 12.84
N LEU A 764 10.85 -16.75 12.11
CA LEU A 764 12.12 -17.23 11.57
C LEU A 764 13.14 -17.40 12.70
N ILE A 765 13.59 -18.63 12.93
CA ILE A 765 14.57 -18.98 13.95
C ILE A 765 15.81 -19.57 13.29
N ILE A 766 16.97 -18.96 13.57
CA ILE A 766 18.27 -19.51 13.18
C ILE A 766 19.03 -19.90 14.44
N THR A 767 19.25 -21.20 14.64
CA THR A 767 19.94 -21.76 15.81
C THR A 767 21.36 -22.16 15.42
N PRO A 768 22.41 -21.54 15.98
CA PRO A 768 23.78 -22.02 15.83
C PRO A 768 23.97 -23.33 16.59
N LEU A 769 24.63 -24.30 15.96
CA LEU A 769 24.83 -25.64 16.50
C LEU A 769 26.31 -25.95 16.64
N LYS A 770 26.63 -26.73 17.68
CA LYS A 770 27.95 -27.32 17.87
C LYS A 770 28.00 -28.69 17.18
N ASP A 771 29.22 -29.09 16.89
CA ASP A 771 29.62 -30.40 16.39
C ASP A 771 30.91 -30.72 17.14
N GLN A 772 30.80 -31.50 18.21
CA GLN A 772 31.86 -31.67 19.20
C GLN A 772 32.92 -32.69 18.78
N ASP A 773 32.56 -33.73 18.06
CA ASP A 773 33.47 -34.76 17.56
C ASP A 773 33.91 -34.54 16.10
N GLY A 774 33.26 -33.62 15.38
CA GLY A 774 33.67 -33.16 14.06
C GLY A 774 33.29 -34.10 12.94
N ASP A 775 32.25 -34.92 13.11
CA ASP A 775 31.79 -35.89 12.13
C ASP A 775 30.81 -35.30 11.09
N LEU A 776 30.47 -34.01 11.23
CA LEU A 776 29.51 -33.23 10.43
C LEU A 776 28.04 -33.35 10.84
N ILE A 777 27.69 -34.18 11.83
CA ILE A 777 26.37 -34.19 12.46
C ILE A 777 26.44 -33.30 13.72
N PRO A 778 25.62 -32.25 13.84
CA PRO A 778 25.65 -31.41 15.03
C PRO A 778 25.05 -32.13 16.25
N ASP A 779 25.55 -31.79 17.45
CA ASP A 779 25.19 -32.41 18.75
C ASP A 779 23.67 -32.54 18.95
N GLN A 780 22.89 -31.54 18.51
CA GLN A 780 21.43 -31.56 18.64
C GLN A 780 20.79 -32.62 17.73
N GLU A 781 21.25 -32.74 16.49
CA GLU A 781 20.73 -33.73 15.54
C GLU A 781 21.11 -35.14 15.98
N GLU A 782 22.30 -35.34 16.55
CA GLU A 782 22.70 -36.63 17.10
C GLU A 782 21.82 -37.07 18.25
N LEU A 783 21.50 -36.16 19.18
CA LEU A 783 20.55 -36.45 20.26
C LEU A 783 19.15 -36.80 19.73
N GLU A 784 18.72 -36.19 18.63
CA GLU A 784 17.46 -36.51 17.95
C GLU A 784 17.51 -37.89 17.26
N ASN A 785 18.66 -38.25 16.68
CA ASN A 785 18.90 -39.53 16.01
C ASN A 785 19.25 -40.67 16.97
N GLY A 786 19.64 -40.36 18.20
CA GLY A 786 20.06 -41.31 19.23
C GLY A 786 21.54 -41.70 19.19
N THR A 787 22.35 -41.03 18.36
CA THR A 787 23.82 -41.14 18.31
C THR A 787 24.46 -40.33 19.45
N ASN A 788 25.78 -40.45 19.63
CA ASN A 788 26.51 -39.88 20.75
C ASN A 788 27.33 -38.65 20.34
N PRO A 789 26.97 -37.43 20.84
CA PRO A 789 27.64 -36.16 20.51
C PRO A 789 29.11 -35.98 20.88
N THR A 790 29.79 -37.04 21.27
CA THR A 790 31.18 -37.01 21.70
C THR A 790 32.02 -38.05 20.98
N LEU A 791 31.40 -38.84 20.10
CA LEU A 791 31.99 -39.95 19.38
C LEU A 791 31.49 -39.93 17.94
N ALA A 792 32.40 -39.58 17.02
CA ALA A 792 32.13 -39.60 15.59
C ALA A 792 31.63 -40.96 15.08
N ASP A 793 31.92 -42.05 15.79
CA ASP A 793 31.47 -43.42 15.52
C ASP A 793 30.80 -43.94 16.79
N SER A 794 29.46 -43.88 16.82
CA SER A 794 28.65 -44.13 18.01
C SER A 794 28.69 -45.60 18.46
N ASP A 795 28.75 -46.53 17.52
CA ASP A 795 28.73 -47.97 17.80
C ASP A 795 30.12 -48.64 17.76
N GLN A 796 31.14 -47.88 17.39
CA GLN A 796 32.56 -48.22 17.37
C GLN A 796 32.93 -49.32 16.37
N ASP A 797 32.27 -49.36 15.22
CA ASP A 797 32.56 -50.33 14.14
C ASP A 797 33.61 -49.87 13.12
N GLY A 798 34.04 -48.61 13.23
CA GLY A 798 35.07 -47.97 12.41
C GLY A 798 34.52 -47.09 11.28
N GLN A 799 33.23 -46.83 11.24
CA GLN A 799 32.58 -45.89 10.33
C GLN A 799 31.94 -44.76 11.14
N ASP A 800 32.10 -43.52 10.67
CA ASP A 800 31.48 -42.39 11.37
C ASP A 800 29.97 -42.29 11.09
N ASP A 801 29.23 -41.71 12.03
CA ASP A 801 27.77 -41.66 12.01
C ASP A 801 27.24 -40.90 10.78
N TYR A 802 27.97 -39.88 10.31
CA TYR A 802 27.67 -39.17 9.07
C TYR A 802 27.77 -40.07 7.84
N PHE A 803 28.86 -40.83 7.70
CA PHE A 803 29.07 -41.75 6.59
C PHE A 803 27.98 -42.83 6.56
N GLU A 804 27.59 -43.34 7.72
CA GLU A 804 26.54 -44.34 7.85
C GLU A 804 25.16 -43.77 7.52
N THR A 805 24.80 -42.66 8.16
CA THR A 805 23.46 -42.06 8.03
C THR A 805 23.25 -41.46 6.64
N PHE A 806 24.21 -40.68 6.13
CA PHE A 806 24.02 -39.86 4.94
C PHE A 806 24.67 -40.43 3.69
N LEU A 807 25.77 -41.17 3.77
CA LEU A 807 26.46 -41.66 2.56
C LEU A 807 26.06 -43.07 2.18
N THR A 808 25.85 -43.95 3.15
CA THR A 808 25.63 -45.39 2.92
C THR A 808 24.27 -45.92 3.38
N GLU A 809 23.50 -45.13 4.13
CA GLU A 809 22.21 -45.51 4.73
C GLU A 809 22.30 -46.79 5.60
N THR A 810 23.45 -46.99 6.27
CA THR A 810 23.62 -47.99 7.32
C THR A 810 23.17 -47.45 8.69
N ASN A 811 23.11 -48.31 9.72
CA ASN A 811 22.61 -47.93 11.03
C ASN A 811 23.76 -47.63 12.01
N PRO A 812 23.96 -46.34 12.39
CA PRO A 812 25.07 -45.91 13.26
C PRO A 812 24.98 -46.36 14.72
N LEU A 813 23.91 -47.09 15.08
CA LEU A 813 23.69 -47.64 16.42
C LEU A 813 23.86 -49.16 16.46
N SER A 814 24.39 -49.76 15.40
CA SER A 814 24.52 -51.20 15.25
C SER A 814 25.78 -51.57 14.47
N ALA A 815 26.82 -51.94 15.20
CA ALA A 815 28.11 -52.42 14.69
C ALA A 815 28.07 -53.66 13.78
N SER A 816 26.89 -54.21 13.54
CA SER A 816 26.63 -55.29 12.56
C SER A 816 26.11 -54.79 11.21
N SER A 817 25.81 -53.50 11.10
CA SER A 817 25.25 -52.85 9.92
C SER A 817 26.32 -51.96 9.29
N THR A 818 27.29 -52.54 8.60
CA THR A 818 28.41 -51.79 8.01
C THR A 818 28.34 -51.69 6.49
N PHE A 819 28.89 -50.63 5.91
CA PHE A 819 29.19 -50.60 4.48
C PHE A 819 30.41 -51.46 4.19
N GLN A 820 30.16 -52.68 3.70
CA GLN A 820 31.22 -53.65 3.47
C GLN A 820 31.32 -54.04 1.99
N PRO A 821 32.37 -53.58 1.28
CA PRO A 821 32.69 -54.09 -0.05
C PRO A 821 33.11 -55.57 -0.01
N ASP A 822 32.56 -56.37 -0.92
CA ASP A 822 32.97 -57.76 -1.16
C ASP A 822 34.10 -57.83 -2.19
N ILE A 823 35.04 -58.76 -1.98
CA ILE A 823 36.19 -58.95 -2.87
C ILE A 823 36.21 -60.39 -3.36
N SER A 824 36.20 -60.56 -4.68
CA SER A 824 36.43 -61.87 -5.31
C SER A 824 37.62 -61.84 -6.25
N VAL A 825 38.38 -62.94 -6.29
CA VAL A 825 39.60 -63.07 -7.10
C VAL A 825 39.48 -64.25 -8.04
N GLY A 826 39.70 -64.02 -9.34
CA GLY A 826 39.63 -65.08 -10.34
C GLY A 826 40.23 -64.67 -11.69
N GLN A 827 40.90 -65.63 -12.36
CA GLN A 827 41.45 -65.47 -13.71
C GLN A 827 42.36 -64.25 -13.93
N GLY A 828 43.14 -63.81 -12.93
CA GLY A 828 44.02 -62.63 -13.08
C GLY A 828 43.35 -61.29 -12.78
N ILE A 829 42.11 -61.31 -12.26
CA ILE A 829 41.29 -60.12 -11.98
C ILE A 829 40.79 -60.18 -10.53
N VAL A 830 40.87 -59.04 -9.83
CA VAL A 830 40.22 -58.80 -8.54
C VAL A 830 38.96 -57.97 -8.80
N GLN A 831 37.81 -58.46 -8.37
CA GLN A 831 36.53 -57.76 -8.45
C GLN A 831 36.15 -57.26 -7.07
N VAL A 832 35.91 -55.96 -6.96
CA VAL A 832 35.38 -55.29 -5.77
C VAL A 832 33.92 -54.98 -6.03
N THR A 833 33.02 -55.57 -5.26
CA THR A 833 31.57 -55.36 -5.37
C THR A 833 31.05 -54.67 -4.12
N PHE A 834 30.25 -53.63 -4.26
CA PHE A 834 29.71 -52.89 -3.12
C PHE A 834 28.29 -52.39 -3.41
N PRO A 835 27.44 -52.26 -2.36
CA PRO A 835 26.09 -51.71 -2.54
C PRO A 835 26.19 -50.26 -3.00
N SER A 836 25.27 -49.82 -3.85
CA SER A 836 25.20 -48.42 -4.26
C SER A 836 23.80 -47.86 -4.12
N LEU A 837 23.73 -46.61 -3.66
CA LEU A 837 22.50 -45.83 -3.54
C LEU A 837 22.35 -44.87 -4.72
N LEU A 838 21.10 -44.57 -5.08
CA LEU A 838 20.81 -43.48 -6.03
C LEU A 838 21.25 -42.14 -5.42
N LYS A 839 21.56 -41.14 -6.27
CA LYS A 839 22.03 -39.80 -5.84
C LYS A 839 23.33 -39.82 -5.03
N ARG A 840 24.15 -40.85 -5.18
CA ARG A 840 25.53 -40.92 -4.67
C ARG A 840 26.51 -41.10 -5.81
N PHE A 841 27.69 -40.49 -5.68
CA PHE A 841 28.78 -40.60 -6.63
C PHE A 841 29.92 -41.39 -5.98
N TYR A 842 30.44 -42.36 -6.71
CA TYR A 842 31.43 -43.32 -6.21
C TYR A 842 32.72 -43.20 -7.01
N GLU A 843 33.83 -43.02 -6.32
CA GLU A 843 35.17 -43.04 -6.92
C GLU A 843 35.98 -44.19 -6.32
N VAL A 844 36.43 -45.10 -7.18
CA VAL A 844 37.32 -46.18 -6.76
C VAL A 844 38.75 -45.77 -7.06
N GLU A 845 39.56 -45.71 -6.01
CA GLU A 845 40.97 -45.38 -6.11
C GLU A 845 41.82 -46.60 -5.85
N THR A 846 42.96 -46.69 -6.53
CA THR A 846 43.90 -47.80 -6.39
C THR A 846 45.30 -47.29 -6.11
N SER A 847 46.03 -48.02 -5.29
CA SER A 847 47.41 -47.72 -4.94
C SER A 847 48.26 -48.98 -4.94
N VAL A 848 49.56 -48.85 -5.16
CA VAL A 848 50.54 -49.94 -5.00
C VAL A 848 51.43 -49.78 -3.77
N ASP A 849 51.36 -48.61 -3.11
CA ASP A 849 52.28 -48.18 -2.04
C ASP A 849 51.58 -47.49 -0.86
N LEU A 850 50.24 -47.31 -0.90
CA LEU A 850 49.42 -46.51 0.03
C LEU A 850 49.69 -45.00 0.03
N GLU A 851 50.66 -44.53 -0.76
CA GLU A 851 51.04 -43.11 -0.84
C GLU A 851 50.47 -42.47 -2.10
N THR A 852 50.61 -43.14 -3.24
CA THR A 852 50.15 -42.67 -4.54
C THR A 852 48.84 -43.36 -4.90
N TRP A 853 47.77 -42.59 -5.05
CA TRP A 853 46.44 -43.09 -5.41
C TRP A 853 46.08 -42.67 -6.83
N ILE A 854 45.53 -43.62 -7.60
CA ILE A 854 45.03 -43.41 -8.96
C ILE A 854 43.52 -43.60 -8.94
N THR A 855 42.79 -42.53 -9.21
CA THR A 855 41.33 -42.48 -9.27
C THR A 855 40.83 -43.05 -10.59
N ALA A 856 39.94 -44.03 -10.52
CA ALA A 856 39.20 -44.51 -11.69
C ALA A 856 38.10 -43.52 -12.07
N PRO A 857 37.54 -43.59 -13.29
CA PRO A 857 36.36 -42.79 -13.63
C PRO A 857 35.23 -43.04 -12.63
N GLY A 858 34.73 -41.98 -12.01
CA GLY A 858 33.67 -42.08 -11.03
C GLY A 858 32.34 -42.54 -11.63
N LEU A 859 31.52 -43.15 -10.80
CA LEU A 859 30.28 -43.81 -11.19
C LEU A 859 29.10 -43.25 -10.39
N THR A 860 28.01 -42.91 -11.08
CA THR A 860 26.73 -42.61 -10.44
C THR A 860 26.12 -43.89 -9.90
N GLY A 861 25.70 -43.88 -8.63
CA GLY A 861 25.08 -45.02 -7.99
C GLY A 861 23.77 -45.44 -8.66
N THR A 862 23.51 -46.74 -8.65
CA THR A 862 22.45 -47.37 -9.45
C THR A 862 21.29 -47.90 -8.60
N GLY A 863 21.38 -47.81 -7.27
CA GLY A 863 20.43 -48.47 -6.35
C GLY A 863 20.62 -49.98 -6.27
N LYS A 864 21.72 -50.51 -6.82
CA LYS A 864 22.10 -51.93 -6.85
C LYS A 864 23.60 -52.07 -6.61
N ASP A 865 24.06 -53.28 -6.37
CA ASP A 865 25.49 -53.55 -6.25
C ASP A 865 26.25 -53.14 -7.53
N MET A 866 27.38 -52.46 -7.35
CA MET A 866 28.30 -52.10 -8.41
C MET A 866 29.58 -52.92 -8.28
N THR A 867 30.12 -53.38 -9.41
CA THR A 867 31.36 -54.18 -9.45
C THR A 867 32.44 -53.44 -10.22
N PHE A 868 33.59 -53.24 -9.58
CA PHE A 868 34.80 -52.68 -10.16
C PHE A 868 35.87 -53.76 -10.33
N SER A 869 36.53 -53.79 -11.50
CA SER A 869 37.53 -54.83 -11.83
C SER A 869 38.95 -54.27 -11.87
N LEU A 870 39.87 -54.96 -11.20
CA LEU A 870 41.29 -54.62 -11.05
C LEU A 870 42.15 -55.74 -11.63
N SER A 871 43.26 -55.43 -12.29
CA SER A 871 44.24 -56.47 -12.69
C SER A 871 45.06 -56.96 -11.48
N GLU A 872 45.25 -58.27 -11.32
CA GLU A 872 45.95 -58.92 -10.20
C GLU A 872 47.49 -58.70 -10.16
N LYS A 873 48.05 -57.76 -10.93
CA LYS A 873 49.50 -57.53 -10.97
C LYS A 873 49.96 -56.55 -9.87
N ASN A 874 50.82 -57.04 -8.97
CA ASN A 874 51.41 -56.40 -7.78
C ASN A 874 50.42 -56.17 -6.62
N SER A 875 50.92 -56.09 -5.39
CA SER A 875 50.14 -55.78 -4.18
C SER A 875 49.43 -54.44 -4.34
N LYS A 876 48.15 -54.47 -4.70
CA LYS A 876 47.32 -53.29 -4.92
C LYS A 876 46.35 -53.11 -3.76
N PHE A 877 46.32 -51.90 -3.22
CA PHE A 877 45.32 -51.40 -2.29
C PHE A 877 44.20 -50.72 -3.09
N PHE A 878 42.99 -50.69 -2.53
CA PHE A 878 41.89 -49.90 -3.07
C PHE A 878 41.17 -49.17 -1.94
N ARG A 879 40.48 -48.08 -2.29
CA ARG A 879 39.49 -47.42 -1.44
C ARG A 879 38.34 -46.90 -2.29
N ILE A 880 37.18 -46.73 -1.67
CA ILE A 880 35.97 -46.23 -2.32
C ILE A 880 35.62 -44.92 -1.62
N SER A 881 35.61 -43.83 -2.37
CA SER A 881 35.07 -42.54 -1.92
C SER A 881 33.60 -42.46 -2.31
N ILE A 882 32.74 -42.02 -1.39
CA ILE A 882 31.30 -41.84 -1.60
C ILE A 882 30.99 -40.38 -1.32
N SER A 883 30.26 -39.74 -2.23
CA SER A 883 29.77 -38.37 -2.08
C SER A 883 28.32 -38.26 -2.51
N LEU A 884 27.65 -37.19 -2.10
CA LEU A 884 26.33 -36.82 -2.64
C LEU A 884 26.49 -36.40 -4.12
N LEU A 885 25.54 -36.77 -4.99
CA LEU A 885 25.47 -36.08 -6.29
C LEU A 885 25.00 -34.65 -6.03
N GLU A 886 25.87 -33.68 -6.33
CA GLU A 886 25.49 -32.27 -6.45
C GLU A 886 24.44 -32.04 -7.55
#